data_AF-A0A7S3ZQ79-F1
#
_entry.id   AF-A0A7S3ZQ79-F1
#
_cell.length_a   1.000
_cell.length_b   1.000
_cell.length_c   1.000
_cell.angle_alpha   90.00
_cell.angle_beta   90.00
_cell.angle_gamma   90.00
#
_symmetry.space_group_name_H-M   'P 1'
#
loop_
_entity.id
_entity.type
_entity.pdbx_description
1 polymer ?
#
loop_
_entity_poly.entity_id
_entity_poly.type
_entity_poly.pdbx_seq_one_letter_code
_entity_poly.pdbx_strand_id
1 'polypeptide(L)'
;ARETLAGVLSAKANLKAANTHNSASSPSRHLARAASSTVGRHKSITKTSAAPVSALQGVKVMRVLLAALAATAGARPPAPLKWRGGSVAPRPPPPPPKTLKPPNEDTTTPLERQLLEKVRVYARGLDAYVKPEKVVKKALAGAAALDYATVEQTLAENAAYAATEHPDYGRLAARLAVDRLHATTSSSFKETLLTLDDEPNPTTGEPCHILDAGFRAALENDKYFVAQVEGAISDERDFDGFDYFGYKTLEKSYLLRHRGGVHGNGIAERPQHLLMRVALGIHRGWESSEQLERALETYDLMSRGHFIHASPTLFHAGLKRAHLSSCFLLGSTDDSIEGIYKALGECARISKAAGGIGLSVADVRAAGSKIKGTGGESNGLVPMLRVFDATARYVDQGGGKRPGAFAAYVEPWHADIFDVLDLKKNHGKEERRARDLFYGLWVPDLFMRRVRDDAEWALMCPDECPGLTDAIGNAFDNLYETYEAQGKFKRKVKARKLWRAILDAQMETGTPYMLYKDACNKKSNQQHLGPIKCSNLCCEIVEFANNDEIAVCNLASLVLPRFVKNNEVDLEGLKQTAKVVATNLDATIDHGTYPNAAAERSNLRHRPIGIGVQGLADLYALLRLPFDSEEAQKLNVDIFEAIYVGALEASIELAKKHGPHDSYAGSPASRGELQPDLWGLDAKELDAKSRWDWAQLRADLARYGLRNSLLTAPMPTASTAQIMGCNECFEPYTSNLYARRVKAGEFVVANRHLVKDLCELGLWDENLRRDLLRAQGSVQGLAIPDDLKALYKTAWELSQKSLLDLSAGRGPFVDQSQSLNCFIAAPDYGKLTTFHFRGWEAGLKTGMYYLRTRPAADAIQFTLEASAPGAAAAAPTTIDDGRGGHVEACVSCSG
;
A
#
# COMPACT_ATOMS: atom_id res chain seq x y z
N ALA A 1 63.78 -0.73 -4.29
CA ALA A 1 65.19 -1.02 -4.64
C ALA A 1 65.24 -1.43 -6.12
N ARG A 2 66.38 -1.93 -6.63
CA ARG A 2 66.57 -2.21 -8.06
C ARG A 2 65.94 -3.54 -8.55
N GLU A 3 65.85 -3.62 -9.87
CA GLU A 3 65.72 -4.82 -10.73
C GLU A 3 64.37 -5.60 -10.65
N THR A 4 63.84 -6.17 -11.74
CA THR A 4 64.44 -6.42 -13.09
C THR A 4 63.47 -6.14 -14.25
N LEU A 5 64.02 -5.74 -15.42
CA LEU A 5 63.37 -5.83 -16.75
C LEU A 5 63.40 -7.31 -17.25
N ALA A 6 62.86 -7.75 -18.40
CA ALA A 6 62.38 -7.12 -19.65
C ALA A 6 61.24 -7.98 -20.26
N GLY A 7 60.58 -7.67 -21.39
CA GLY A 7 60.74 -6.61 -22.42
C GLY A 7 59.82 -6.90 -23.63
N VAL A 8 59.96 -6.30 -24.82
CA VAL A 8 60.82 -5.17 -25.26
C VAL A 8 60.34 -4.61 -26.62
N LEU A 9 60.22 -3.26 -26.76
CA LEU A 9 60.26 -2.45 -28.02
C LEU A 9 59.23 -2.75 -29.15
N SER A 10 58.97 -1.95 -30.20
CA SER A 10 59.17 -0.50 -30.56
C SER A 10 58.20 -0.20 -31.73
N ALA A 11 57.20 0.69 -31.64
CA ALA A 11 57.23 2.14 -31.92
C ALA A 11 57.41 2.59 -33.41
N LYS A 12 56.61 3.61 -33.81
CA LYS A 12 56.56 4.37 -35.09
C LYS A 12 55.97 3.65 -36.34
N ALA A 13 55.45 4.33 -37.38
CA ALA A 13 54.74 5.63 -37.48
C ALA A 13 54.11 5.80 -38.90
N ASN A 14 53.00 6.56 -38.99
CA ASN A 14 52.36 7.22 -40.16
C ASN A 14 52.90 7.01 -41.59
N LEU A 15 52.00 6.68 -42.54
CA LEU A 15 51.93 7.35 -43.85
C LEU A 15 50.52 7.21 -44.50
N LYS A 16 50.28 7.94 -45.61
CA LYS A 16 48.94 8.21 -46.20
C LYS A 16 48.86 7.85 -47.69
N ALA A 17 47.71 7.29 -48.06
CA ALA A 17 46.94 7.50 -49.30
C ALA A 17 47.37 6.91 -50.67
N ALA A 18 46.31 6.70 -51.49
CA ALA A 18 46.22 6.68 -52.96
C ALA A 18 46.47 5.37 -53.76
N ASN A 19 45.36 4.88 -54.36
CA ASN A 19 45.17 4.49 -55.78
C ASN A 19 45.97 3.29 -56.37
N THR A 20 45.47 2.49 -57.36
CA THR A 20 44.21 2.50 -58.16
C THR A 20 43.98 1.15 -58.88
N HIS A 21 42.72 0.89 -59.30
CA HIS A 21 42.28 -0.09 -60.33
C HIS A 21 42.49 -1.60 -60.03
N ASN A 22 41.63 -2.55 -60.42
CA ASN A 22 40.37 -2.58 -61.20
C ASN A 22 39.59 -3.88 -60.83
N SER A 23 38.32 -4.17 -61.15
CA SER A 23 37.13 -3.51 -61.77
C SER A 23 35.90 -4.41 -61.42
N ALA A 24 34.64 -4.35 -61.92
CA ALA A 24 33.92 -3.58 -62.94
C ALA A 24 32.39 -3.61 -62.69
N SER A 25 31.60 -2.92 -63.54
CA SER A 25 30.13 -3.06 -63.75
C SER A 25 29.15 -2.55 -62.67
N SER A 26 27.88 -2.33 -63.07
CA SER A 26 26.84 -1.50 -62.41
C SER A 26 25.48 -1.67 -63.18
N PRO A 27 24.40 -0.84 -63.06
CA PRO A 27 23.99 0.18 -62.06
C PRO A 27 22.47 0.16 -61.66
N SER A 28 22.02 1.16 -60.86
CA SER A 28 20.71 1.89 -60.98
C SER A 28 19.37 1.20 -60.55
N ARG A 29 18.26 1.88 -60.15
CA ARG A 29 17.97 3.32 -59.85
C ARG A 29 16.63 3.52 -59.06
N HIS A 30 16.52 4.68 -58.38
CA HIS A 30 15.34 5.55 -58.13
C HIS A 30 14.08 5.18 -57.29
N LEU A 31 13.88 6.01 -56.24
CA LEU A 31 12.73 6.91 -55.96
C LEU A 31 11.26 6.41 -55.97
N ALA A 32 10.71 6.30 -54.76
CA ALA A 32 9.70 7.22 -54.16
C ALA A 32 8.26 7.44 -54.73
N ARG A 33 7.36 7.66 -53.74
CA ARG A 33 6.12 8.48 -53.72
C ARG A 33 4.76 7.84 -54.11
N ALA A 34 3.78 8.28 -53.31
CA ALA A 34 2.36 8.51 -53.59
C ALA A 34 1.37 7.31 -53.69
N ALA A 35 0.50 7.28 -52.68
CA ALA A 35 -0.87 6.78 -52.64
C ALA A 35 -1.66 6.72 -53.97
N SER A 36 -2.58 5.74 -54.10
CA SER A 36 -4.01 5.97 -53.80
C SER A 36 -4.92 4.76 -54.15
N SER A 37 -6.13 4.77 -53.56
CA SER A 37 -7.40 4.34 -54.18
C SER A 37 -7.87 2.86 -54.20
N THR A 38 -9.10 2.69 -53.69
CA THR A 38 -10.25 1.99 -54.33
C THR A 38 -10.35 0.45 -54.37
N VAL A 39 -11.09 -0.09 -53.38
CA VAL A 39 -12.30 -0.95 -53.51
C VAL A 39 -12.50 -1.82 -54.78
N GLY A 40 -12.67 -3.15 -54.64
CA GLY A 40 -13.24 -3.98 -55.74
C GLY A 40 -13.42 -5.50 -55.56
N ARG A 41 -14.54 -5.91 -54.93
CA ARG A 41 -15.26 -7.23 -55.03
C ARG A 41 -14.72 -8.36 -55.94
N HIS A 42 -14.77 -9.63 -55.46
CA HIS A 42 -15.64 -10.76 -55.90
C HIS A 42 -15.52 -11.90 -54.84
N LYS A 43 -16.59 -12.59 -54.36
CA LYS A 43 -17.39 -13.71 -54.94
C LYS A 43 -16.55 -14.97 -55.30
N SER A 44 -16.94 -16.22 -54.98
CA SER A 44 -18.12 -16.78 -54.25
C SER A 44 -18.05 -18.33 -54.10
N ILE A 45 -19.05 -18.97 -53.44
CA ILE A 45 -19.40 -20.44 -53.44
C ILE A 45 -18.54 -21.29 -52.46
N THR A 46 -18.98 -22.32 -51.69
CA THR A 46 -20.23 -23.14 -51.48
C THR A 46 -20.48 -23.33 -49.94
N LYS A 47 -21.70 -23.42 -49.35
CA LYS A 47 -22.63 -24.57 -49.15
C LYS A 47 -22.03 -25.85 -48.49
N THR A 48 -22.66 -26.60 -47.55
CA THR A 48 -23.99 -26.55 -46.86
C THR A 48 -24.08 -27.47 -45.61
N SER A 49 -25.16 -27.30 -44.80
CA SER A 49 -25.82 -28.28 -43.88
C SER A 49 -25.10 -28.77 -42.59
N ALA A 50 -25.78 -29.10 -41.48
CA ALA A 50 -27.16 -28.81 -40.99
C ALA A 50 -27.29 -29.12 -39.47
N ALA A 51 -28.33 -28.57 -38.79
CA ALA A 51 -28.72 -28.88 -37.41
C ALA A 51 -30.27 -28.74 -37.22
N PRO A 52 -30.90 -29.41 -36.22
CA PRO A 52 -32.35 -29.67 -36.21
C PRO A 52 -33.23 -28.63 -35.47
N VAL A 53 -34.56 -28.86 -35.48
CA VAL A 53 -35.61 -27.92 -35.05
C VAL A 53 -36.55 -28.56 -34.00
N SER A 54 -36.92 -27.78 -32.98
CA SER A 54 -38.23 -27.85 -32.31
C SER A 54 -38.72 -26.43 -31.97
N ALA A 55 -39.76 -25.97 -32.68
CA ALA A 55 -41.11 -25.73 -32.14
C ALA A 55 -41.20 -24.49 -31.19
N LEU A 56 -41.38 -23.24 -31.66
CA LEU A 56 -42.58 -22.64 -32.26
C LEU A 56 -43.90 -22.85 -31.48
N GLN A 57 -44.40 -21.80 -30.81
CA GLN A 57 -45.80 -21.34 -30.94
C GLN A 57 -46.04 -19.96 -30.27
N GLY A 58 -46.78 -19.08 -30.96
CA GLY A 58 -47.36 -17.83 -30.43
C GLY A 58 -46.42 -16.62 -30.24
N VAL A 59 -46.80 -15.37 -30.54
CA VAL A 59 -47.95 -14.86 -31.30
C VAL A 59 -47.50 -13.63 -32.13
N LYS A 60 -47.94 -13.52 -33.39
CA LYS A 60 -47.77 -12.34 -34.25
C LYS A 60 -49.14 -11.73 -34.56
N VAL A 61 -49.57 -10.70 -33.83
CA VAL A 61 -50.62 -9.75 -34.27
C VAL A 61 -50.31 -8.36 -33.72
N MET A 62 -50.01 -7.39 -34.60
CA MET A 62 -49.90 -5.98 -34.21
C MET A 62 -50.03 -5.06 -35.43
N ARG A 63 -51.26 -4.75 -35.85
CA ARG A 63 -51.61 -3.56 -36.68
C ARG A 63 -53.12 -3.40 -36.87
N VAL A 64 -53.52 -2.14 -37.09
CA VAL A 64 -54.86 -1.63 -37.48
C VAL A 64 -56.00 -1.77 -36.45
N LEU A 65 -56.19 -0.72 -35.65
CA LEU A 65 -57.40 0.13 -35.73
C LEU A 65 -57.16 1.49 -35.04
N LEU A 66 -57.89 2.52 -35.47
CA LEU A 66 -57.87 3.89 -34.93
C LEU A 66 -59.20 4.21 -34.21
N ALA A 67 -59.19 5.33 -33.47
CA ALA A 67 -60.30 6.26 -33.17
C ALA A 67 -60.92 6.24 -31.75
N ALA A 68 -61.57 7.38 -31.42
CA ALA A 68 -62.21 7.78 -30.14
C ALA A 68 -61.23 7.88 -28.93
N LEU A 69 -60.80 9.04 -28.39
CA LEU A 69 -61.41 10.34 -28.02
C LEU A 69 -62.36 10.36 -26.81
N ALA A 70 -62.00 11.26 -25.87
CA ALA A 70 -62.85 12.08 -25.01
C ALA A 70 -63.38 11.56 -23.64
N ALA A 71 -62.82 12.20 -22.59
CA ALA A 71 -63.54 12.99 -21.57
C ALA A 71 -64.14 12.34 -20.29
N THR A 72 -63.65 12.88 -19.15
CA THR A 72 -64.40 13.19 -17.89
C THR A 72 -65.01 12.05 -17.06
N ALA A 73 -65.31 12.22 -15.76
CA ALA A 73 -64.75 13.03 -14.66
C ALA A 73 -65.41 12.57 -13.33
N GLY A 74 -64.79 12.82 -12.17
CA GLY A 74 -65.43 12.57 -10.86
C GLY A 74 -64.43 12.35 -9.73
N ALA A 75 -64.79 12.73 -8.50
CA ALA A 75 -63.90 12.66 -7.33
C ALA A 75 -64.66 12.45 -6.01
N ARG A 76 -63.90 12.21 -4.93
CA ARG A 76 -64.28 12.24 -3.49
C ARG A 76 -64.91 10.95 -2.89
N PRO A 77 -64.81 10.75 -1.55
CA PRO A 77 -64.50 9.42 -0.97
C PRO A 77 -65.55 8.97 0.11
N PRO A 78 -65.20 8.37 1.27
CA PRO A 78 -64.90 6.94 1.46
C PRO A 78 -65.82 6.19 2.46
N ALA A 79 -65.68 4.85 2.48
CA ALA A 79 -66.13 3.91 3.53
C ALA A 79 -67.68 3.72 3.68
N PRO A 80 -68.18 2.70 4.42
CA PRO A 80 -67.50 1.61 5.14
C PRO A 80 -67.92 0.19 4.71
N LEU A 81 -67.37 -0.84 5.37
CA LEU A 81 -67.74 -2.26 5.17
C LEU A 81 -69.22 -2.53 5.50
N LYS A 82 -69.85 -3.45 4.74
CA LYS A 82 -70.93 -4.33 5.23
C LYS A 82 -70.78 -5.75 4.72
N TRP A 83 -70.88 -6.71 5.63
CA TRP A 83 -70.77 -8.15 5.38
C TRP A 83 -72.18 -8.75 5.23
N ARG A 84 -72.44 -9.47 4.13
CA ARG A 84 -73.54 -10.45 4.01
C ARG A 84 -73.09 -11.58 3.09
N GLY A 85 -73.03 -12.81 3.62
CA GLY A 85 -72.69 -14.00 2.84
C GLY A 85 -73.89 -14.59 2.10
N GLY A 86 -73.64 -15.49 1.16
CA GLY A 86 -74.68 -16.21 0.43
C GLY A 86 -74.15 -17.37 -0.43
N SER A 87 -74.52 -18.59 -0.05
CA SER A 87 -74.27 -19.88 -0.74
C SER A 87 -72.82 -20.36 -0.86
N VAL A 88 -72.65 -21.69 -0.78
CA VAL A 88 -71.39 -22.43 -0.92
C VAL A 88 -71.61 -23.51 -1.98
N ALA A 89 -70.80 -23.51 -3.03
CA ALA A 89 -70.67 -24.66 -3.92
C ALA A 89 -69.74 -25.71 -3.29
N PRO A 90 -69.99 -27.02 -3.45
CA PRO A 90 -69.16 -28.05 -2.83
C PRO A 90 -67.72 -28.00 -3.34
N ARG A 91 -66.76 -28.09 -2.42
CA ARG A 91 -65.34 -28.33 -2.79
C ARG A 91 -65.24 -29.67 -3.54
N PRO A 92 -64.34 -29.79 -4.54
CA PRO A 92 -63.90 -31.11 -4.98
C PRO A 92 -63.31 -31.88 -3.78
N PRO A 93 -63.35 -33.22 -3.79
CA PRO A 93 -62.74 -34.01 -2.72
C PRO A 93 -61.25 -33.66 -2.57
N PRO A 94 -60.70 -33.72 -1.34
CA PRO A 94 -59.26 -33.54 -1.17
C PRO A 94 -58.51 -34.58 -2.02
N PRO A 95 -57.32 -34.24 -2.56
CA PRO A 95 -56.47 -35.27 -3.15
C PRO A 95 -56.26 -36.38 -2.11
N PRO A 96 -56.22 -37.67 -2.52
CA PRO A 96 -56.02 -38.77 -1.59
C PRO A 96 -54.77 -38.49 -0.75
N PRO A 97 -54.75 -38.89 0.54
CA PRO A 97 -53.61 -38.62 1.40
C PRO A 97 -52.35 -39.14 0.70
N LYS A 98 -51.40 -38.24 0.44
CA LYS A 98 -50.09 -38.64 -0.08
C LYS A 98 -49.52 -39.62 0.92
N THR A 99 -49.51 -40.90 0.55
CA THR A 99 -48.88 -41.94 1.35
C THR A 99 -47.47 -41.48 1.65
N LEU A 100 -47.12 -41.52 2.93
CA LEU A 100 -45.74 -41.33 3.35
C LEU A 100 -44.93 -42.46 2.72
N LYS A 101 -44.37 -42.20 1.54
CA LYS A 101 -43.16 -42.88 1.12
C LYS A 101 -42.14 -42.70 2.26
N PRO A 102 -41.29 -43.71 2.56
CA PRO A 102 -40.06 -43.42 3.28
C PRO A 102 -39.35 -42.26 2.57
N PRO A 103 -38.64 -41.38 3.30
CA PRO A 103 -38.03 -40.19 2.70
C PRO A 103 -37.25 -40.59 1.44
N ASN A 104 -37.67 -40.03 0.29
CA ASN A 104 -37.18 -40.45 -1.01
C ASN A 104 -35.64 -40.46 -1.02
N GLU A 105 -35.09 -41.44 -1.73
CA GLU A 105 -33.66 -41.70 -1.85
C GLU A 105 -32.84 -40.42 -2.03
N ASP A 106 -31.72 -40.35 -1.33
CA ASP A 106 -30.83 -39.19 -1.31
C ASP A 106 -30.39 -38.80 -2.74
N THR A 107 -31.06 -37.79 -3.29
CA THR A 107 -30.90 -37.36 -4.69
C THR A 107 -29.57 -36.66 -4.94
N THR A 108 -28.74 -36.44 -3.90
CA THR A 108 -27.39 -35.92 -4.08
C THR A 108 -26.50 -37.00 -4.68
N THR A 109 -25.68 -36.62 -5.66
CA THR A 109 -24.70 -37.55 -6.24
C THR A 109 -23.62 -37.92 -5.20
N PRO A 110 -22.92 -39.07 -5.31
CA PRO A 110 -21.81 -39.40 -4.41
C PRO A 110 -20.74 -38.29 -4.37
N LEU A 111 -20.47 -37.67 -5.52
CA LEU A 111 -19.60 -36.49 -5.66
C LEU A 111 -20.13 -35.29 -4.87
N GLU A 112 -21.42 -34.94 -5.00
CA GLU A 112 -22.05 -33.85 -4.24
C GLU A 112 -21.96 -34.07 -2.73
N ARG A 113 -22.14 -35.32 -2.25
CA ARG A 113 -22.00 -35.67 -0.81
C ARG A 113 -20.58 -35.47 -0.32
N GLN A 114 -19.60 -36.00 -1.06
CA GLN A 114 -18.18 -35.91 -0.70
C GLN A 114 -17.72 -34.44 -0.63
N LEU A 115 -18.08 -33.63 -1.63
CA LEU A 115 -17.80 -32.19 -1.64
C LEU A 115 -18.53 -31.46 -0.50
N LEU A 116 -19.79 -31.81 -0.22
CA LEU A 116 -20.58 -31.18 0.84
C LEU A 116 -20.08 -31.52 2.24
N GLU A 117 -19.62 -32.75 2.47
CA GLU A 117 -18.96 -33.14 3.73
C GLU A 117 -17.67 -32.34 3.92
N LYS A 118 -16.81 -32.26 2.90
CA LYS A 118 -15.57 -31.45 2.94
C LYS A 118 -15.85 -29.97 3.23
N VAL A 119 -16.77 -29.34 2.51
CA VAL A 119 -17.12 -27.91 2.72
C VAL A 119 -17.78 -27.70 4.10
N ARG A 120 -18.56 -28.67 4.61
CA ARG A 120 -19.11 -28.61 5.98
C ARG A 120 -18.05 -28.73 7.07
N VAL A 121 -16.95 -29.44 6.85
CA VAL A 121 -15.80 -29.45 7.78
C VAL A 121 -15.17 -28.05 7.85
N TYR A 122 -14.86 -27.44 6.71
CA TYR A 122 -14.25 -26.11 6.67
C TYR A 122 -15.19 -24.96 7.03
N ALA A 123 -16.51 -25.18 7.05
CA ALA A 123 -17.51 -24.21 7.52
C ALA A 123 -17.76 -24.24 9.05
N ARG A 124 -17.10 -25.12 9.81
CA ARG A 124 -17.24 -25.17 11.28
C ARG A 124 -16.76 -23.87 11.92
N GLY A 125 -17.54 -23.33 12.86
CA GLY A 125 -17.22 -22.09 13.59
C GLY A 125 -17.35 -20.81 12.76
N LEU A 126 -18.03 -20.87 11.61
CA LEU A 126 -18.47 -19.69 10.85
C LEU A 126 -19.94 -19.38 11.16
N ASP A 127 -20.37 -18.15 10.85
CA ASP A 127 -21.73 -17.69 11.06
C ASP A 127 -22.79 -18.56 10.35
N ALA A 128 -23.97 -18.66 10.96
CA ALA A 128 -25.09 -19.46 10.47
C ALA A 128 -25.62 -19.01 9.10
N TYR A 129 -25.32 -17.80 8.61
CA TYR A 129 -25.60 -17.34 7.25
C TYR A 129 -24.86 -18.18 6.19
N VAL A 130 -23.67 -18.68 6.51
CA VAL A 130 -22.83 -19.47 5.58
C VAL A 130 -23.48 -20.84 5.32
N LYS A 131 -23.86 -21.11 4.06
CA LYS A 131 -24.49 -22.36 3.62
C LYS A 131 -23.53 -23.15 2.71
N PRO A 132 -22.87 -24.21 3.21
CA PRO A 132 -22.03 -25.11 2.40
C PRO A 132 -22.70 -25.61 1.11
N GLU A 133 -23.99 -25.91 1.18
CA GLU A 133 -24.82 -26.41 0.08
C GLU A 133 -24.86 -25.42 -1.10
N LYS A 134 -24.77 -24.11 -0.82
CA LYS A 134 -24.78 -23.05 -1.84
C LYS A 134 -23.46 -23.00 -2.61
N VAL A 135 -22.33 -23.24 -1.94
CA VAL A 135 -21.01 -23.29 -2.58
C VAL A 135 -20.90 -24.51 -3.49
N VAL A 136 -21.24 -25.69 -2.97
CA VAL A 136 -21.16 -26.96 -3.72
C VAL A 136 -22.08 -26.95 -4.94
N LYS A 137 -23.31 -26.45 -4.81
CA LYS A 137 -24.26 -26.37 -5.95
C LYS A 137 -23.83 -25.38 -7.02
N LYS A 138 -23.22 -24.23 -6.66
CA LYS A 138 -22.63 -23.32 -7.65
C LYS A 138 -21.44 -23.97 -8.38
N ALA A 139 -20.53 -24.63 -7.66
CA ALA A 139 -19.38 -25.31 -8.24
C ALA A 139 -19.79 -26.43 -9.22
N LEU A 140 -20.73 -27.30 -8.82
CA LEU A 140 -21.29 -28.35 -9.68
C LEU A 140 -22.03 -27.82 -10.91
N ALA A 141 -22.65 -26.63 -10.83
CA ALA A 141 -23.32 -26.00 -11.96
C ALA A 141 -22.36 -25.30 -12.95
N GLY A 142 -21.17 -24.90 -12.49
CA GLY A 142 -20.14 -24.24 -13.32
C GLY A 142 -19.17 -25.21 -14.02
N ALA A 143 -19.00 -26.43 -13.51
CA ALA A 143 -18.05 -27.40 -14.04
C ALA A 143 -18.61 -28.16 -15.25
N ALA A 144 -18.06 -27.89 -16.44
CA ALA A 144 -18.41 -28.61 -17.68
C ALA A 144 -17.88 -30.07 -17.74
N ALA A 145 -17.09 -30.49 -16.75
CA ALA A 145 -16.60 -31.85 -16.58
C ALA A 145 -16.81 -32.30 -15.12
N LEU A 146 -17.27 -33.54 -14.93
CA LEU A 146 -17.72 -34.07 -13.64
C LEU A 146 -16.61 -34.75 -12.81
N ASP A 147 -15.33 -34.43 -13.04
CA ASP A 147 -14.25 -34.94 -12.19
C ASP A 147 -14.10 -34.13 -10.89
N TYR A 148 -13.71 -34.83 -9.82
CA TYR A 148 -13.64 -34.27 -8.48
C TYR A 148 -12.65 -33.09 -8.38
N ALA A 149 -11.49 -33.19 -9.03
CA ALA A 149 -10.40 -32.20 -8.92
C ALA A 149 -10.75 -30.88 -9.61
N THR A 150 -11.43 -30.94 -10.75
CA THR A 150 -11.94 -29.78 -11.49
C THR A 150 -13.01 -29.04 -10.68
N VAL A 151 -13.97 -29.77 -10.09
CA VAL A 151 -15.01 -29.13 -9.24
C VAL A 151 -14.38 -28.53 -7.98
N GLU A 152 -13.50 -29.28 -7.30
CA GLU A 152 -12.80 -28.85 -6.08
C GLU A 152 -12.00 -27.56 -6.29
N GLN A 153 -11.32 -27.41 -7.44
CA GLN A 153 -10.61 -26.18 -7.79
C GLN A 153 -11.50 -24.94 -7.73
N THR A 154 -12.78 -25.07 -8.10
CA THR A 154 -13.73 -23.95 -8.13
C THR A 154 -14.44 -23.71 -6.80
N LEU A 155 -14.31 -24.58 -5.79
CA LEU A 155 -15.00 -24.41 -4.49
C LEU A 155 -14.58 -23.13 -3.78
N ALA A 156 -13.27 -22.88 -3.69
CA ALA A 156 -12.73 -21.68 -3.04
C ALA A 156 -13.15 -20.39 -3.77
N GLU A 157 -13.19 -20.41 -5.11
CA GLU A 157 -13.63 -19.27 -5.91
C GLU A 157 -15.14 -19.01 -5.77
N ASN A 158 -15.97 -20.06 -5.78
CA ASN A 158 -17.42 -19.96 -5.56
C ASN A 158 -17.76 -19.48 -4.14
N ALA A 159 -16.98 -19.87 -3.13
CA ALA A 159 -17.07 -19.33 -1.78
C ALA A 159 -16.63 -17.86 -1.75
N ALA A 160 -15.53 -17.48 -2.42
CA ALA A 160 -15.10 -16.08 -2.49
C ALA A 160 -16.15 -15.18 -3.18
N TYR A 161 -16.83 -15.66 -4.21
CA TYR A 161 -17.95 -14.93 -4.83
C TYR A 161 -19.13 -14.73 -3.86
N ALA A 162 -19.34 -15.64 -2.90
CA ALA A 162 -20.33 -15.48 -1.83
C ALA A 162 -19.86 -14.59 -0.67
N ALA A 163 -18.59 -14.15 -0.62
CA ALA A 163 -18.13 -13.13 0.33
C ALA A 163 -18.77 -11.75 0.09
N THR A 164 -19.36 -11.55 -1.09
CA THR A 164 -20.28 -10.44 -1.39
C THR A 164 -21.55 -10.46 -0.53
N GLU A 165 -21.95 -11.63 -0.03
CA GLU A 165 -23.19 -11.84 0.73
C GLU A 165 -22.94 -11.84 2.24
N HIS A 166 -21.83 -12.42 2.71
CA HIS A 166 -21.42 -12.45 4.12
C HIS A 166 -19.90 -12.68 4.25
N PRO A 167 -19.16 -11.93 5.11
CA PRO A 167 -17.70 -11.97 5.17
C PRO A 167 -17.10 -13.35 5.47
N ASP A 168 -17.77 -14.19 6.28
CA ASP A 168 -17.27 -15.54 6.60
C ASP A 168 -17.22 -16.48 5.39
N TYR A 169 -17.95 -16.23 4.29
CA TYR A 169 -17.72 -16.95 3.03
C TYR A 169 -16.29 -16.72 2.50
N GLY A 170 -15.68 -15.56 2.80
CA GLY A 170 -14.26 -15.29 2.53
C GLY A 170 -13.30 -16.09 3.42
N ARG A 171 -13.69 -16.44 4.65
CA ARG A 171 -12.93 -17.38 5.51
C ARG A 171 -13.09 -18.82 5.04
N LEU A 172 -14.30 -19.24 4.66
CA LEU A 172 -14.52 -20.54 4.02
C LEU A 172 -13.70 -20.70 2.74
N ALA A 173 -13.66 -19.65 1.91
CA ALA A 173 -12.83 -19.60 0.70
C ALA A 173 -11.33 -19.70 1.01
N ALA A 174 -10.85 -19.04 2.07
CA ALA A 174 -9.46 -19.15 2.52
C ALA A 174 -9.12 -20.59 2.92
N ARG A 175 -9.93 -21.19 3.82
CA ARG A 175 -9.76 -22.57 4.31
C ARG A 175 -9.74 -23.60 3.19
N LEU A 176 -10.62 -23.47 2.20
CA LEU A 176 -10.67 -24.34 1.01
C LEU A 176 -9.47 -24.15 0.07
N ALA A 177 -8.90 -22.93 -0.01
CA ALA A 177 -7.69 -22.68 -0.80
C ALA A 177 -6.42 -23.20 -0.08
N VAL A 178 -6.37 -23.10 1.24
CA VAL A 178 -5.29 -23.62 2.10
C VAL A 178 -5.27 -25.15 2.10
N ASP A 179 -6.42 -25.82 2.24
CA ASP A 179 -6.55 -27.27 2.09
C ASP A 179 -5.93 -27.76 0.77
N ARG A 180 -6.25 -27.10 -0.35
CA ARG A 180 -5.67 -27.41 -1.66
C ARG A 180 -4.17 -27.16 -1.72
N LEU A 181 -3.67 -26.10 -1.07
CA LEU A 181 -2.23 -25.83 -0.97
C LEU A 181 -1.53 -26.94 -0.19
N HIS A 182 -2.06 -27.32 0.97
CA HIS A 182 -1.50 -28.40 1.80
C HIS A 182 -1.54 -29.75 1.08
N ALA A 183 -2.57 -30.03 0.30
CA ALA A 183 -2.66 -31.22 -0.56
C ALA A 183 -1.70 -31.22 -1.76
N THR A 184 -0.98 -30.11 -2.02
CA THR A 184 -0.04 -29.96 -3.15
C THR A 184 1.37 -29.50 -2.74
N THR A 185 1.66 -29.42 -1.43
CA THR A 185 2.95 -29.00 -0.86
C THR A 185 3.35 -29.93 0.28
N SER A 186 4.65 -30.16 0.47
CA SER A 186 5.14 -30.89 1.66
C SER A 186 4.80 -30.13 2.94
N SER A 187 4.59 -30.86 4.03
CA SER A 187 4.53 -30.33 5.40
C SER A 187 5.90 -30.29 6.09
N SER A 188 6.94 -30.85 5.47
CA SER A 188 8.31 -30.67 5.95
C SER A 188 8.86 -29.33 5.45
N PHE A 189 9.24 -28.48 6.40
CA PHE A 189 9.93 -27.22 6.14
C PHE A 189 11.32 -27.48 5.54
N LYS A 190 12.03 -28.49 6.06
CA LYS A 190 13.34 -28.91 5.53
C LYS A 190 13.25 -29.38 4.08
N GLU A 191 12.33 -30.30 3.78
CA GLU A 191 12.14 -30.81 2.42
C GLU A 191 11.78 -29.67 1.46
N THR A 192 10.80 -28.84 1.83
CA THR A 192 10.35 -27.70 1.01
C THR A 192 11.50 -26.78 0.62
N LEU A 193 12.32 -26.34 1.59
CA LEU A 193 13.39 -25.39 1.32
C LEU A 193 14.59 -26.01 0.60
N LEU A 194 14.98 -27.25 0.92
CA LEU A 194 16.09 -27.91 0.22
C LEU A 194 15.72 -28.26 -1.23
N THR A 195 14.49 -28.74 -1.50
CA THR A 195 13.99 -28.94 -2.87
C THR A 195 14.01 -27.64 -3.68
N LEU A 196 13.56 -26.53 -3.09
CA LEU A 196 13.64 -25.20 -3.72
C LEU A 196 15.08 -24.72 -3.94
N ASP A 197 16.04 -25.16 -3.14
CA ASP A 197 17.44 -24.73 -3.29
C ASP A 197 18.21 -25.55 -4.33
N ASP A 198 17.89 -26.84 -4.47
CA ASP A 198 18.54 -27.77 -5.40
C ASP A 198 18.00 -27.74 -6.83
N GLU A 199 16.83 -27.14 -7.07
CA GLU A 199 16.30 -26.97 -8.43
C GLU A 199 17.30 -26.23 -9.37
N PRO A 200 17.74 -26.82 -10.48
CA PRO A 200 18.55 -26.11 -11.46
C PRO A 200 17.73 -25.02 -12.17
N ASN A 201 18.43 -24.10 -12.83
CA ASN A 201 17.83 -23.23 -13.83
C ASN A 201 17.22 -24.11 -14.94
N PRO A 202 15.91 -24.04 -15.22
CA PRO A 202 15.23 -24.96 -16.14
C PRO A 202 15.62 -24.76 -17.61
N THR A 203 16.28 -23.65 -17.95
CA THR A 203 16.72 -23.32 -19.31
C THR A 203 18.19 -23.66 -19.53
N THR A 204 19.05 -23.52 -18.52
CA THR A 204 20.51 -23.74 -18.65
C THR A 204 21.02 -25.02 -17.96
N GLY A 205 20.23 -25.61 -17.05
CA GLY A 205 20.64 -26.75 -16.22
C GLY A 205 21.58 -26.38 -15.06
N GLU A 206 21.95 -25.11 -14.90
CA GLU A 206 22.93 -24.66 -13.90
C GLU A 206 22.34 -24.65 -12.47
N PRO A 207 23.10 -25.04 -11.42
CA PRO A 207 22.64 -24.97 -10.03
C PRO A 207 22.22 -23.56 -9.60
N CYS A 208 21.07 -23.42 -8.94
CA CYS A 208 20.43 -22.13 -8.67
C CYS A 208 20.12 -21.89 -7.18
N HIS A 209 21.09 -22.18 -6.30
CA HIS A 209 20.95 -22.02 -4.85
C HIS A 209 20.60 -20.57 -4.44
N ILE A 210 19.45 -20.42 -3.77
CA ILE A 210 18.83 -19.18 -3.27
C ILE A 210 18.93 -19.00 -1.76
N LEU A 211 19.12 -20.05 -0.98
CA LEU A 211 19.23 -19.99 0.48
C LEU A 211 20.58 -19.38 0.92
N ASP A 212 20.61 -18.87 2.15
CA ASP A 212 21.88 -18.63 2.84
C ASP A 212 22.64 -19.96 3.04
N ALA A 213 23.97 -19.94 2.87
CA ALA A 213 24.79 -21.16 2.91
C ALA A 213 24.87 -21.79 4.32
N GLY A 214 24.86 -20.98 5.38
CA GLY A 214 24.81 -21.47 6.76
C GLY A 214 23.45 -22.08 7.08
N PHE A 215 22.37 -21.43 6.64
CA PHE A 215 21.01 -21.93 6.79
C PHE A 215 20.81 -23.27 6.07
N ARG A 216 21.26 -23.39 4.83
CA ARG A 216 21.23 -24.65 4.06
C ARG A 216 22.01 -25.75 4.79
N ALA A 217 23.25 -25.47 5.22
CA ALA A 217 24.09 -26.45 5.90
C ALA A 217 23.46 -26.94 7.23
N ALA A 218 22.79 -26.06 7.97
CA ALA A 218 22.05 -26.42 9.18
C ALA A 218 20.80 -27.26 8.86
N LEU A 219 20.00 -26.89 7.86
CA LEU A 219 18.87 -27.70 7.39
C LEU A 219 19.32 -29.10 6.96
N GLU A 220 20.44 -29.23 6.27
CA GLU A 220 20.99 -30.54 5.87
C GLU A 220 21.45 -31.37 7.08
N ASN A 221 22.29 -30.80 7.95
CA ASN A 221 23.15 -31.55 8.87
C ASN A 221 22.74 -31.48 10.35
N ASP A 222 22.15 -30.37 10.83
CA ASP A 222 21.78 -30.21 12.23
C ASP A 222 20.38 -30.76 12.52
N LYS A 223 20.36 -31.95 13.10
CA LYS A 223 19.14 -32.66 13.49
C LYS A 223 18.42 -32.02 14.68
N TYR A 224 19.12 -31.29 15.55
CA TYR A 224 18.49 -30.61 16.68
C TYR A 224 17.78 -29.34 16.19
N PHE A 225 18.47 -28.50 15.40
CA PHE A 225 17.90 -27.33 14.75
C PHE A 225 16.63 -27.69 13.95
N VAL A 226 16.71 -28.69 13.06
CA VAL A 226 15.56 -29.14 12.26
C VAL A 226 14.40 -29.63 13.14
N ALA A 227 14.68 -30.40 14.21
CA ALA A 227 13.64 -30.90 15.10
C ALA A 227 12.94 -29.79 15.90
N GLN A 228 13.65 -28.75 16.34
CA GLN A 228 13.05 -27.58 16.98
C GLN A 228 12.21 -26.76 16.00
N VAL A 229 12.73 -26.54 14.77
CA VAL A 229 12.04 -25.75 13.74
C VAL A 229 10.77 -26.43 13.24
N GLU A 230 10.83 -27.71 12.87
CA GLU A 230 9.64 -28.45 12.42
C GLU A 230 8.66 -28.74 13.57
N GLY A 231 9.15 -28.95 14.80
CA GLY A 231 8.31 -29.12 15.98
C GLY A 231 7.59 -27.84 16.47
N ALA A 232 8.03 -26.66 16.02
CA ALA A 232 7.39 -25.39 16.34
C ALA A 232 6.32 -24.96 15.32
N ILE A 233 6.38 -25.46 14.08
CA ILE A 233 5.43 -25.11 13.01
C ILE A 233 4.05 -25.72 13.31
N SER A 234 3.00 -24.91 13.10
CA SER A 234 1.61 -25.30 13.28
C SER A 234 0.81 -24.94 12.03
N ASP A 235 0.66 -25.92 11.12
CA ASP A 235 -0.09 -25.83 9.85
C ASP A 235 -1.53 -25.33 10.06
N GLU A 236 -2.13 -25.60 11.22
CA GLU A 236 -3.49 -25.17 11.58
C GLU A 236 -3.66 -23.64 11.49
N ARG A 237 -2.57 -22.89 11.72
CA ARG A 237 -2.56 -21.42 11.67
C ARG A 237 -2.82 -20.88 10.26
N ASP A 238 -2.60 -21.66 9.19
CA ASP A 238 -2.95 -21.24 7.84
C ASP A 238 -4.48 -21.12 7.64
N PHE A 239 -5.27 -21.94 8.32
CA PHE A 239 -6.74 -22.03 8.13
C PHE A 239 -7.54 -20.92 8.82
N ASP A 240 -6.97 -20.24 9.81
CA ASP A 240 -7.62 -19.14 10.55
C ASP A 240 -6.75 -17.88 10.72
N GLY A 241 -5.49 -17.91 10.29
CA GLY A 241 -4.62 -16.73 10.24
C GLY A 241 -4.99 -15.73 9.14
N PHE A 242 -5.57 -16.22 8.02
CA PHE A 242 -5.77 -15.46 6.79
C PHE A 242 -7.20 -15.53 6.25
N ASP A 243 -7.69 -14.46 5.62
CA ASP A 243 -8.86 -14.53 4.73
C ASP A 243 -8.42 -14.84 3.28
N TYR A 244 -9.39 -15.05 2.38
CA TYR A 244 -9.11 -15.41 0.98
C TYR A 244 -8.27 -14.36 0.24
N PHE A 245 -8.44 -13.07 0.53
CA PHE A 245 -7.69 -11.99 -0.12
C PHE A 245 -6.28 -11.83 0.46
N GLY A 246 -6.10 -12.11 1.75
CA GLY A 246 -4.79 -12.22 2.38
C GLY A 246 -4.00 -13.42 1.86
N TYR A 247 -4.62 -14.61 1.88
CA TYR A 247 -4.05 -15.82 1.29
C TYR A 247 -3.71 -15.64 -0.20
N LYS A 248 -4.60 -15.06 -1.01
CA LYS A 248 -4.32 -14.81 -2.43
C LYS A 248 -3.25 -13.75 -2.68
N THR A 249 -3.01 -12.82 -1.75
CA THR A 249 -1.82 -11.94 -1.80
C THR A 249 -0.55 -12.74 -1.56
N LEU A 250 -0.53 -13.64 -0.56
CA LEU A 250 0.62 -14.51 -0.29
C LEU A 250 0.93 -15.42 -1.50
N GLU A 251 -0.08 -16.13 -2.02
CA GLU A 251 0.01 -16.98 -3.21
C GLU A 251 0.53 -16.22 -4.46
N LYS A 252 0.07 -14.98 -4.65
CA LYS A 252 0.45 -14.17 -5.82
C LYS A 252 1.92 -13.76 -5.81
N SER A 253 2.49 -13.44 -4.66
CA SER A 253 3.74 -12.66 -4.60
C SER A 253 4.77 -13.02 -3.52
N TYR A 254 4.38 -13.71 -2.43
CA TYR A 254 5.25 -13.91 -1.26
C TYR A 254 5.76 -15.33 -1.11
N LEU A 255 4.91 -16.33 -1.34
CA LEU A 255 5.27 -17.74 -1.21
C LEU A 255 6.24 -18.15 -2.33
N LEU A 256 7.33 -18.82 -1.97
CA LEU A 256 8.30 -19.36 -2.93
C LEU A 256 7.68 -20.45 -3.83
N ARG A 257 8.22 -20.55 -5.05
CA ARG A 257 7.67 -21.31 -6.18
C ARG A 257 8.76 -22.11 -6.88
N HIS A 258 8.36 -23.26 -7.41
CA HIS A 258 9.20 -24.11 -8.27
C HIS A 258 9.60 -23.38 -9.57
N ARG A 259 10.85 -23.55 -10.01
CA ARG A 259 11.45 -22.88 -11.18
C ARG A 259 11.00 -23.49 -12.51
N GLY A 260 10.79 -24.81 -12.57
CA GLY A 260 10.65 -25.61 -13.80
C GLY A 260 9.30 -25.53 -14.54
N GLY A 261 8.73 -24.33 -14.70
CA GLY A 261 7.35 -24.12 -15.14
C GLY A 261 7.01 -24.44 -16.60
N VAL A 262 7.00 -25.72 -16.99
CA VAL A 262 6.26 -26.20 -18.18
C VAL A 262 5.01 -26.94 -17.71
N HIS A 263 3.86 -26.27 -17.81
CA HIS A 263 2.53 -26.72 -17.34
C HIS A 263 2.35 -26.99 -15.82
N GLY A 264 3.29 -26.59 -14.96
CA GLY A 264 3.14 -26.64 -13.50
C GLY A 264 3.55 -25.34 -12.82
N ASN A 265 2.59 -24.51 -12.39
CA ASN A 265 2.84 -23.18 -11.79
C ASN A 265 2.85 -23.23 -10.25
N GLY A 266 3.58 -24.22 -9.71
CA GLY A 266 3.48 -24.66 -8.31
C GLY A 266 3.98 -23.63 -7.28
N ILE A 267 3.16 -23.40 -6.26
CA ILE A 267 3.65 -22.93 -4.96
C ILE A 267 4.39 -24.11 -4.32
N ALA A 268 5.53 -23.84 -3.68
CA ALA A 268 6.23 -24.81 -2.84
C ALA A 268 6.06 -24.48 -1.34
N GLU A 269 6.10 -23.19 -1.01
CA GLU A 269 6.12 -22.70 0.36
C GLU A 269 4.70 -22.50 0.93
N ARG A 270 4.43 -23.06 2.11
CA ARG A 270 3.21 -22.75 2.91
C ARG A 270 3.38 -21.42 3.65
N PRO A 271 2.31 -20.68 4.00
CA PRO A 271 2.44 -19.47 4.80
C PRO A 271 3.20 -19.67 6.12
N GLN A 272 3.04 -20.80 6.83
CA GLN A 272 3.90 -21.09 7.99
C GLN A 272 5.40 -21.22 7.63
N HIS A 273 5.72 -21.84 6.49
CA HIS A 273 7.11 -21.94 6.02
C HIS A 273 7.68 -20.55 5.69
N LEU A 274 6.92 -19.68 5.04
CA LEU A 274 7.29 -18.27 4.83
C LEU A 274 7.61 -17.56 6.16
N LEU A 275 6.72 -17.65 7.15
CA LEU A 275 6.90 -16.97 8.44
C LEU A 275 8.10 -17.53 9.22
N MET A 276 8.32 -18.85 9.22
CA MET A 276 9.46 -19.49 9.88
C MET A 276 10.78 -19.15 9.18
N ARG A 277 10.85 -19.22 7.84
CA ARG A 277 12.02 -18.79 7.06
C ARG A 277 12.38 -17.32 7.36
N VAL A 278 11.38 -16.46 7.47
CA VAL A 278 11.60 -15.04 7.80
C VAL A 278 12.16 -14.89 9.21
N ALA A 279 11.56 -15.53 10.22
CA ALA A 279 12.02 -15.45 11.59
C ALA A 279 13.46 -15.97 11.77
N LEU A 280 13.76 -17.14 11.21
CA LEU A 280 15.12 -17.72 11.17
C LEU A 280 16.11 -16.80 10.45
N GLY A 281 15.70 -16.22 9.31
CA GLY A 281 16.52 -15.34 8.50
C GLY A 281 16.80 -13.97 9.13
N ILE A 282 15.92 -13.48 10.01
CA ILE A 282 16.12 -12.24 10.78
C ILE A 282 17.13 -12.45 11.90
N HIS A 283 17.04 -13.55 12.66
CA HIS A 283 17.89 -13.79 13.83
C HIS A 283 19.17 -14.58 13.55
N ARG A 284 19.31 -15.13 12.33
CA ARG A 284 20.28 -16.18 11.98
C ARG A 284 20.14 -17.39 12.91
N GLY A 285 18.90 -17.90 13.04
CA GLY A 285 18.51 -18.91 14.04
C GLY A 285 19.21 -20.28 13.96
N TRP A 286 20.12 -20.47 13.00
CA TRP A 286 20.98 -21.64 12.83
C TRP A 286 22.40 -21.47 13.40
N GLU A 287 22.76 -20.28 13.90
CA GLU A 287 24.12 -19.98 14.39
C GLU A 287 24.30 -20.27 15.90
N SER A 288 23.24 -20.16 16.71
CA SER A 288 23.25 -20.51 18.12
C SER A 288 21.84 -20.73 18.70
N SER A 289 21.76 -21.37 19.87
CA SER A 289 20.49 -21.56 20.58
C SER A 289 19.81 -20.24 20.99
N GLU A 290 20.57 -19.20 21.37
CA GLU A 290 19.99 -17.88 21.69
C GLU A 290 19.29 -17.27 20.46
N GLN A 291 19.88 -17.44 19.27
CA GLN A 291 19.32 -16.99 17.99
C GLN A 291 18.12 -17.84 17.55
N LEU A 292 18.15 -19.15 17.83
CA LEU A 292 17.02 -20.06 17.58
C LEU A 292 15.81 -19.69 18.45
N GLU A 293 16.00 -19.49 19.75
CA GLU A 293 14.92 -19.11 20.69
C GLU A 293 14.23 -17.80 20.26
N ARG A 294 15.00 -16.77 19.90
CA ARG A 294 14.50 -15.50 19.33
C ARG A 294 13.73 -15.70 18.01
N ALA A 295 14.20 -16.61 17.15
CA ALA A 295 13.51 -16.95 15.91
C ALA A 295 12.17 -17.67 16.18
N LEU A 296 12.11 -18.58 17.15
CA LEU A 296 10.87 -19.27 17.51
C LEU A 296 9.84 -18.35 18.15
N GLU A 297 10.27 -17.42 19.02
CA GLU A 297 9.43 -16.34 19.56
C GLU A 297 8.86 -15.45 18.43
N THR A 298 9.74 -15.01 17.52
CA THR A 298 9.37 -14.21 16.36
C THR A 298 8.36 -14.93 15.46
N TYR A 299 8.59 -16.21 15.17
CA TYR A 299 7.67 -17.03 14.39
C TYR A 299 6.31 -17.17 15.09
N ASP A 300 6.26 -17.44 16.39
CA ASP A 300 5.01 -17.66 17.12
C ASP A 300 4.17 -16.37 17.17
N LEU A 301 4.79 -15.22 17.44
CA LEU A 301 4.10 -13.93 17.42
C LEU A 301 3.60 -13.54 16.03
N MET A 302 4.41 -13.75 14.98
CA MET A 302 4.03 -13.49 13.58
C MET A 302 2.92 -14.42 13.08
N SER A 303 2.96 -15.71 13.40
CA SER A 303 1.97 -16.70 12.93
C SER A 303 0.66 -16.68 13.71
N ARG A 304 0.66 -16.15 14.94
CA ARG A 304 -0.57 -15.69 15.64
C ARG A 304 -1.03 -14.31 15.15
N GLY A 305 -0.21 -13.63 14.35
CA GLY A 305 -0.54 -12.39 13.67
C GLY A 305 -0.43 -11.12 14.50
N HIS A 306 0.32 -11.10 15.61
CA HIS A 306 0.49 -9.91 16.46
C HIS A 306 1.25 -8.78 15.76
N PHE A 307 2.18 -9.13 14.86
CA PHE A 307 2.88 -8.20 13.98
C PHE A 307 3.25 -8.87 12.66
N ILE A 308 3.65 -8.06 11.68
CA ILE A 308 4.26 -8.54 10.44
C ILE A 308 5.34 -7.56 9.95
N HIS A 309 6.47 -8.09 9.49
CA HIS A 309 7.54 -7.31 8.85
C HIS A 309 7.13 -6.82 7.45
N ALA A 310 7.82 -5.78 6.95
CA ALA A 310 7.57 -5.22 5.63
C ALA A 310 7.88 -6.20 4.47
N SER A 311 7.33 -5.91 3.28
CA SER A 311 7.39 -6.82 2.13
C SER A 311 8.80 -7.29 1.74
N PRO A 312 9.85 -6.45 1.70
CA PRO A 312 11.20 -6.90 1.36
C PRO A 312 11.76 -7.92 2.35
N THR A 313 11.52 -7.73 3.64
CA THR A 313 11.90 -8.70 4.68
C THR A 313 11.21 -10.05 4.44
N LEU A 314 9.91 -10.05 4.12
CA LEU A 314 9.16 -11.28 3.79
C LEU A 314 9.69 -11.98 2.52
N PHE A 315 10.02 -11.20 1.49
CA PHE A 315 10.56 -11.71 0.22
C PHE A 315 11.99 -12.26 0.31
N HIS A 316 12.82 -11.74 1.23
CA HIS A 316 14.27 -11.91 1.15
C HIS A 316 14.95 -12.51 2.41
N ALA A 317 14.30 -12.54 3.58
CA ALA A 317 14.87 -13.18 4.75
C ALA A 317 15.09 -14.69 4.53
N GLY A 318 16.23 -15.20 5.02
CA GLY A 318 16.69 -16.58 4.82
C GLY A 318 17.32 -16.86 3.44
N LEU A 319 17.33 -15.87 2.54
CA LEU A 319 17.89 -16.01 1.19
C LEU A 319 19.27 -15.35 1.06
N LYS A 320 20.07 -15.85 0.11
CA LYS A 320 21.43 -15.43 -0.25
C LYS A 320 21.61 -13.96 -0.62
N ARG A 321 20.51 -13.24 -0.87
CA ARG A 321 20.45 -11.78 -1.07
C ARG A 321 19.31 -11.22 -0.21
N ALA A 322 19.60 -11.13 1.09
CA ALA A 322 18.69 -10.65 2.12
C ALA A 322 18.50 -9.11 2.05
N HIS A 323 17.88 -8.59 1.00
CA HIS A 323 17.49 -7.18 0.93
C HIS A 323 16.27 -6.93 1.86
N LEU A 324 16.52 -6.69 3.15
CA LEU A 324 15.47 -6.64 4.19
C LEU A 324 14.85 -5.25 4.38
N SER A 325 15.60 -4.18 4.10
CA SER A 325 15.18 -2.78 4.24
C SER A 325 14.20 -2.34 3.14
N SER A 326 13.36 -1.33 3.43
CA SER A 326 12.21 -0.99 2.57
C SER A 326 12.28 0.39 1.91
N CYS A 327 12.91 1.37 2.56
CA CYS A 327 12.97 2.75 2.08
C CYS A 327 14.38 3.31 2.17
N PHE A 328 14.73 4.17 1.23
CA PHE A 328 16.05 4.80 1.11
C PHE A 328 15.90 6.30 0.84
N LEU A 329 16.73 7.15 1.47
CA LEU A 329 16.70 8.60 1.29
C LEU A 329 18.06 9.12 0.78
N LEU A 330 18.04 9.82 -0.35
CA LEU A 330 19.18 10.55 -0.88
C LEU A 330 19.02 12.04 -0.54
N GLY A 331 19.71 12.48 0.51
CA GLY A 331 19.54 13.82 1.08
C GLY A 331 20.12 14.96 0.23
N SER A 332 21.01 14.66 -0.71
CA SER A 332 21.67 15.64 -1.57
C SER A 332 21.80 15.11 -2.99
N THR A 333 21.56 15.98 -3.97
CA THR A 333 21.99 15.79 -5.36
C THR A 333 23.00 16.89 -5.66
N ASP A 334 24.30 16.56 -5.69
CA ASP A 334 25.35 17.53 -6.01
C ASP A 334 25.10 18.18 -7.39
N ASP A 335 25.30 19.50 -7.47
CA ASP A 335 24.92 20.38 -8.58
C ASP A 335 25.93 20.32 -9.76
N SER A 336 26.32 19.09 -10.09
CA SER A 336 27.21 18.71 -11.18
C SER A 336 26.62 17.54 -11.97
N ILE A 337 27.04 17.36 -13.22
CA ILE A 337 26.60 16.21 -14.04
C ILE A 337 27.07 14.88 -13.41
N GLU A 338 28.24 14.86 -12.78
CA GLU A 338 28.75 13.67 -12.08
C GLU A 338 27.91 13.34 -10.83
N GLY A 339 27.57 14.35 -10.02
CA GLY A 339 26.68 14.22 -8.87
C GLY A 339 25.29 13.72 -9.23
N ILE A 340 24.66 14.32 -10.24
CA ILE A 340 23.34 13.93 -10.77
C ILE A 340 23.35 12.48 -11.27
N TYR A 341 24.36 12.07 -12.05
CA TYR A 341 24.44 10.70 -12.57
C TYR A 341 24.89 9.68 -11.52
N LYS A 342 25.65 10.08 -10.48
CA LYS A 342 25.90 9.26 -9.28
C LYS A 342 24.58 8.96 -8.56
N ALA A 343 23.78 9.99 -8.25
CA ALA A 343 22.49 9.84 -7.59
C ALA A 343 21.53 8.95 -8.41
N LEU A 344 21.44 9.16 -9.73
CA LEU A 344 20.68 8.31 -10.64
C LEU A 344 21.14 6.83 -10.62
N GLY A 345 22.46 6.62 -10.59
CA GLY A 345 23.08 5.29 -10.48
C GLY A 345 22.73 4.58 -9.18
N GLU A 346 22.72 5.29 -8.05
CA GLU A 346 22.28 4.71 -6.77
C GLU A 346 20.77 4.43 -6.74
N CYS A 347 19.93 5.33 -7.26
CA CYS A 347 18.49 5.07 -7.43
C CYS A 347 18.23 3.81 -8.27
N ALA A 348 19.00 3.57 -9.33
CA ALA A 348 18.91 2.35 -10.13
C ALA A 348 19.33 1.08 -9.34
N ARG A 349 20.39 1.15 -8.51
CA ARG A 349 20.79 0.01 -7.65
C ARG A 349 19.74 -0.31 -6.59
N ILE A 350 19.16 0.72 -5.98
CA ILE A 350 18.14 0.60 -4.94
C ILE A 350 16.81 0.07 -5.51
N SER A 351 16.34 0.60 -6.66
CA SER A 351 15.10 0.12 -7.31
C SER A 351 15.21 -1.35 -7.70
N LYS A 352 16.38 -1.78 -8.21
CA LYS A 352 16.67 -3.19 -8.51
C LYS A 352 16.56 -4.10 -7.28
N ALA A 353 16.85 -3.58 -6.09
CA ALA A 353 16.70 -4.27 -4.80
C ALA A 353 15.30 -4.08 -4.17
N ALA A 354 14.32 -3.61 -4.94
CA ALA A 354 12.94 -3.33 -4.52
C ALA A 354 12.75 -2.26 -3.43
N GLY A 355 13.75 -1.39 -3.23
CA GLY A 355 13.63 -0.24 -2.32
C GLY A 355 12.80 0.91 -2.92
N GLY A 356 11.93 1.52 -2.11
CA GLY A 356 11.32 2.81 -2.42
C GLY A 356 12.26 3.97 -2.09
N ILE A 357 12.28 5.02 -2.92
CA ILE A 357 13.29 6.09 -2.83
C ILE A 357 12.66 7.45 -2.54
N GLY A 358 13.23 8.20 -1.61
CA GLY A 358 13.13 9.65 -1.51
C GLY A 358 14.42 10.32 -2.00
N LEU A 359 14.30 11.40 -2.76
CA LEU A 359 15.43 12.13 -3.35
C LEU A 359 15.26 13.65 -3.17
N SER A 360 16.18 14.30 -2.45
CA SER A 360 16.28 15.76 -2.47
C SER A 360 16.83 16.25 -3.82
N VAL A 361 16.10 17.16 -4.45
CA VAL A 361 16.54 17.86 -5.68
C VAL A 361 16.68 19.37 -5.50
N ALA A 362 16.50 19.88 -4.27
CA ALA A 362 16.53 21.31 -3.97
C ALA A 362 17.93 21.96 -4.08
N ASP A 363 19.00 21.16 -4.06
CA ASP A 363 20.39 21.61 -4.21
C ASP A 363 20.80 21.88 -5.68
N VAL A 364 20.05 21.38 -6.68
CA VAL A 364 20.41 21.47 -8.11
C VAL A 364 20.00 22.81 -8.74
N ARG A 365 20.85 23.42 -9.57
CA ARG A 365 20.62 24.78 -10.11
C ARG A 365 19.39 24.89 -11.03
N ALA A 366 18.55 25.88 -10.73
CA ALA A 366 17.36 26.24 -11.50
C ALA A 366 17.65 26.68 -12.95
N ALA A 367 16.61 26.67 -13.79
CA ALA A 367 16.70 27.06 -15.21
C ALA A 367 17.24 28.50 -15.41
N GLY A 368 17.98 28.73 -16.49
CA GLY A 368 18.60 30.03 -16.82
C GLY A 368 19.79 30.40 -15.92
N SER A 369 20.21 29.54 -15.00
CA SER A 369 21.40 29.77 -14.17
C SER A 369 22.68 29.40 -14.93
N LYS A 370 23.75 30.18 -14.80
CA LYS A 370 24.98 29.98 -15.59
C LYS A 370 25.72 28.70 -15.19
N ILE A 371 26.32 28.06 -16.20
CA ILE A 371 27.18 26.88 -16.03
C ILE A 371 28.64 27.35 -16.13
N LYS A 372 29.31 27.44 -14.98
CA LYS A 372 30.66 28.03 -14.82
C LYS A 372 31.71 27.42 -15.77
N GLY A 373 31.61 26.13 -16.10
CA GLY A 373 32.55 25.43 -16.99
C GLY A 373 32.25 25.52 -18.50
N THR A 374 31.02 25.85 -18.92
CA THR A 374 30.64 25.86 -20.36
C THR A 374 30.18 27.23 -20.87
N GLY A 375 29.95 28.21 -19.98
CA GLY A 375 29.38 29.51 -20.31
C GLY A 375 27.88 29.49 -20.66
N GLY A 376 27.29 28.30 -20.81
CA GLY A 376 25.88 28.11 -21.10
C GLY A 376 24.96 28.33 -19.89
N GLU A 377 23.69 27.99 -20.07
CA GLU A 377 22.64 28.08 -19.05
C GLU A 377 22.07 26.70 -18.71
N SER A 378 21.68 26.51 -17.45
CA SER A 378 20.98 25.33 -16.98
C SER A 378 19.58 25.24 -17.57
N ASN A 379 19.14 24.02 -17.88
CA ASN A 379 17.76 23.73 -18.25
C ASN A 379 16.86 23.42 -17.03
N GLY A 380 17.41 23.51 -15.81
CA GLY A 380 16.69 23.33 -14.55
C GLY A 380 16.32 21.88 -14.21
N LEU A 381 15.45 21.73 -13.22
CA LEU A 381 15.03 20.42 -12.68
C LEU A 381 14.23 19.59 -13.67
N VAL A 382 13.45 20.20 -14.57
CA VAL A 382 12.48 19.49 -15.43
C VAL A 382 13.15 18.43 -16.32
N PRO A 383 14.22 18.72 -17.10
CA PRO A 383 14.86 17.68 -17.91
C PRO A 383 15.61 16.65 -17.08
N MET A 384 16.18 17.03 -15.92
CA MET A 384 16.82 16.09 -15.00
C MET A 384 15.80 15.06 -14.49
N LEU A 385 14.66 15.54 -13.96
CA LEU A 385 13.60 14.68 -13.43
C LEU A 385 13.02 13.75 -14.50
N ARG A 386 12.99 14.14 -15.77
CA ARG A 386 12.60 13.25 -16.88
C ARG A 386 13.59 12.09 -17.13
N VAL A 387 14.87 12.23 -16.74
CA VAL A 387 15.82 11.09 -16.75
C VAL A 387 15.51 10.14 -15.59
N PHE A 388 15.26 10.66 -14.38
CA PHE A 388 14.86 9.85 -13.23
C PHE A 388 13.52 9.10 -13.46
N ASP A 389 12.55 9.75 -14.11
CA ASP A 389 11.27 9.16 -14.53
C ASP A 389 11.48 7.98 -15.50
N ALA A 390 12.30 8.17 -16.55
CA ALA A 390 12.68 7.09 -17.45
C ALA A 390 13.43 5.94 -16.75
N THR A 391 14.27 6.23 -15.74
CA THR A 391 14.95 5.21 -14.95
C THR A 391 14.01 4.46 -13.99
N ALA A 392 13.02 5.13 -13.39
CA ALA A 392 11.99 4.49 -12.56
C ALA A 392 11.15 3.48 -13.36
N ARG A 393 10.80 3.85 -14.61
CA ARG A 393 10.13 2.96 -15.57
C ARG A 393 11.00 1.79 -16.03
N TYR A 394 12.29 2.02 -16.24
CA TYR A 394 13.23 1.02 -16.78
C TYR A 394 13.68 -0.01 -15.74
N VAL A 395 13.94 0.44 -14.50
CA VAL A 395 14.37 -0.43 -13.40
C VAL A 395 13.18 -0.80 -12.54
N ASP A 396 12.32 -1.66 -13.09
CA ASP A 396 11.27 -2.29 -12.30
C ASP A 396 11.85 -3.12 -11.15
N GLN A 397 11.06 -3.27 -10.10
CA GLN A 397 11.49 -3.94 -8.88
C GLN A 397 11.43 -5.46 -9.08
N GLY A 398 12.58 -6.05 -9.36
CA GLY A 398 12.79 -7.50 -9.31
C GLY A 398 12.13 -8.32 -10.43
N GLY A 399 11.97 -7.76 -11.64
CA GLY A 399 11.45 -8.49 -12.80
C GLY A 399 9.92 -8.47 -12.85
N GLY A 400 9.35 -7.28 -12.86
CA GLY A 400 7.91 -7.03 -12.98
C GLY A 400 7.10 -7.28 -11.71
N LYS A 401 7.72 -7.45 -10.52
CA LYS A 401 6.96 -7.63 -9.27
C LYS A 401 6.26 -6.34 -8.83
N ARG A 402 6.91 -5.18 -8.96
CA ARG A 402 6.38 -3.83 -8.73
C ARG A 402 7.09 -2.82 -9.66
N PRO A 403 6.46 -1.70 -10.07
CA PRO A 403 7.16 -0.60 -10.74
C PRO A 403 8.22 0.05 -9.82
N GLY A 404 9.25 0.66 -10.40
CA GLY A 404 10.16 1.54 -9.65
C GLY A 404 9.43 2.83 -9.25
N ALA A 405 9.61 3.29 -8.00
CA ALA A 405 8.87 4.42 -7.45
C ALA A 405 9.79 5.34 -6.62
N PHE A 406 10.02 6.56 -7.13
CA PHE A 406 10.85 7.58 -6.49
C PHE A 406 10.01 8.83 -6.19
N ALA A 407 10.18 9.42 -5.00
CA ALA A 407 9.62 10.73 -4.64
C ALA A 407 10.72 11.80 -4.69
N ALA A 408 10.55 12.79 -5.58
CA ALA A 408 11.43 13.95 -5.67
C ALA A 408 10.96 15.07 -4.73
N TYR A 409 11.84 15.50 -3.84
CA TYR A 409 11.59 16.53 -2.83
C TYR A 409 12.23 17.87 -3.21
N VAL A 410 11.43 18.93 -3.15
CA VAL A 410 11.85 20.30 -3.48
C VAL A 410 11.35 21.29 -2.43
N GLU A 411 12.14 22.30 -2.11
CA GLU A 411 11.72 23.39 -1.21
C GLU A 411 10.97 24.49 -2.00
N PRO A 412 9.91 25.11 -1.44
CA PRO A 412 9.03 26.02 -2.18
C PRO A 412 9.68 27.35 -2.60
N TRP A 413 10.91 27.65 -2.17
CA TRP A 413 11.68 28.79 -2.68
C TRP A 413 12.40 28.50 -4.00
N HIS A 414 12.52 27.24 -4.44
CA HIS A 414 13.29 26.91 -5.64
C HIS A 414 12.68 27.55 -6.91
N ALA A 415 13.49 28.17 -7.77
CA ALA A 415 12.97 28.95 -8.90
C ALA A 415 12.13 28.15 -9.92
N ASP A 416 12.43 26.86 -10.09
CA ASP A 416 11.67 25.95 -10.96
C ASP A 416 10.36 25.42 -10.31
N ILE A 417 10.01 25.80 -9.08
CA ILE A 417 8.91 25.19 -8.30
C ILE A 417 7.57 25.10 -9.05
N PHE A 418 7.18 26.17 -9.76
CA PHE A 418 5.94 26.19 -10.56
C PHE A 418 5.96 25.16 -11.70
N ASP A 419 7.13 24.88 -12.26
CA ASP A 419 7.29 23.92 -13.34
C ASP A 419 7.36 22.47 -12.81
N VAL A 420 7.85 22.28 -11.58
CA VAL A 420 7.80 20.99 -10.85
C VAL A 420 6.36 20.60 -10.49
N LEU A 421 5.56 21.55 -10.01
CA LEU A 421 4.13 21.34 -9.69
C LEU A 421 3.28 20.90 -10.89
N ASP A 422 3.78 21.13 -12.10
CA ASP A 422 3.13 20.75 -13.35
C ASP A 422 3.55 19.36 -13.87
N LEU A 423 4.63 18.75 -13.37
CA LEU A 423 5.25 17.54 -13.94
C LEU A 423 4.33 16.31 -13.99
N LYS A 424 3.50 16.12 -12.94
CA LYS A 424 2.59 14.97 -12.83
C LYS A 424 1.22 15.20 -13.49
N LYS A 425 0.91 16.42 -13.96
CA LYS A 425 -0.41 16.76 -14.51
C LYS A 425 -0.69 16.04 -15.83
N ASN A 426 -1.95 15.67 -16.04
CA ASN A 426 -2.34 14.90 -17.21
C ASN A 426 -2.26 15.72 -18.51
N HIS A 427 -2.71 16.98 -18.49
CA HIS A 427 -2.60 17.91 -19.61
C HIS A 427 -1.23 18.61 -19.68
N GLY A 428 -0.95 19.26 -20.81
CA GLY A 428 0.26 20.05 -21.04
C GLY A 428 1.17 19.48 -22.13
N LYS A 429 2.44 19.90 -22.13
CA LYS A 429 3.47 19.46 -23.08
C LYS A 429 4.24 18.26 -22.53
N GLU A 430 4.26 17.15 -23.26
CA GLU A 430 4.84 15.88 -22.80
C GLU A 430 6.36 15.95 -22.59
N GLU A 431 7.06 16.85 -23.29
CA GLU A 431 8.48 17.11 -23.06
C GLU A 431 8.77 17.75 -21.70
N ARG A 432 7.72 18.17 -20.98
CA ARG A 432 7.70 18.77 -19.65
C ARG A 432 6.84 17.97 -18.66
N ARG A 433 6.76 16.65 -18.84
CA ARG A 433 6.03 15.73 -17.94
C ARG A 433 6.93 14.57 -17.50
N ALA A 434 6.69 14.13 -16.27
CA ALA A 434 7.31 13.00 -15.59
C ALA A 434 6.25 12.49 -14.60
N ARG A 435 5.49 11.46 -14.99
CA ARG A 435 4.28 11.04 -14.28
C ARG A 435 4.47 9.77 -13.45
N ASP A 436 5.54 9.00 -13.71
CA ASP A 436 5.89 7.81 -12.94
C ASP A 436 6.67 8.19 -11.66
N LEU A 437 7.29 9.37 -11.63
CA LEU A 437 7.77 10.00 -10.39
C LEU A 437 6.64 10.51 -9.48
N PHE A 438 6.92 10.53 -8.18
CA PHE A 438 6.13 11.22 -7.15
C PHE A 438 6.84 12.51 -6.71
N TYR A 439 6.09 13.43 -6.08
CA TYR A 439 6.59 14.75 -5.71
C TYR A 439 6.20 15.11 -4.28
N GLY A 440 7.15 15.65 -3.52
CA GLY A 440 6.94 16.17 -2.18
C GLY A 440 7.50 17.57 -2.01
N LEU A 441 6.82 18.40 -1.21
CA LEU A 441 7.33 19.70 -0.80
C LEU A 441 7.96 19.60 0.58
N TRP A 442 9.19 20.10 0.68
CA TRP A 442 9.92 20.25 1.95
C TRP A 442 9.80 21.71 2.39
N VAL A 443 8.82 21.98 3.26
CA VAL A 443 8.27 23.33 3.48
C VAL A 443 8.85 23.97 4.75
N PRO A 444 9.58 25.10 4.67
CA PRO A 444 9.97 25.87 5.85
C PRO A 444 8.79 26.66 6.43
N ASP A 445 8.80 26.88 7.74
CA ASP A 445 7.79 27.63 8.50
C ASP A 445 7.58 29.04 7.92
N LEU A 446 8.64 29.67 7.40
CA LEU A 446 8.55 30.99 6.75
C LEU A 446 7.60 31.00 5.57
N PHE A 447 7.55 29.94 4.74
CA PHE A 447 6.62 29.91 3.62
C PHE A 447 5.17 29.92 4.11
N MET A 448 4.85 29.11 5.12
CA MET A 448 3.51 29.06 5.73
C MET A 448 3.12 30.41 6.35
N ARG A 449 4.04 31.09 7.06
CA ARG A 449 3.83 32.46 7.56
C ARG A 449 3.58 33.44 6.41
N ARG A 450 4.45 33.48 5.39
CA ARG A 450 4.32 34.38 4.22
C ARG A 450 3.01 34.14 3.45
N VAL A 451 2.51 32.90 3.36
CA VAL A 451 1.20 32.56 2.78
C VAL A 451 0.04 33.08 3.64
N ARG A 452 0.09 32.88 4.96
CA ARG A 452 -0.93 33.40 5.88
C ARG A 452 -1.03 34.92 5.81
N ASP A 453 0.11 35.58 5.79
CA ASP A 453 0.24 37.04 5.94
C ASP A 453 0.16 37.81 4.59
N ASP A 454 -0.11 37.10 3.47
CA ASP A 454 -0.15 37.59 2.07
C ASP A 454 1.11 38.35 1.62
N ALA A 455 2.26 37.93 2.15
CA ALA A 455 3.55 38.54 1.88
C ALA A 455 4.10 38.12 0.50
N GLU A 456 5.19 38.78 0.11
CA GLU A 456 5.98 38.33 -1.04
C GLU A 456 6.82 37.08 -0.70
N TRP A 457 7.19 36.35 -1.74
CA TRP A 457 8.04 35.17 -1.73
C TRP A 457 9.00 35.27 -2.91
N ALA A 458 10.28 35.38 -2.61
CA ALA A 458 11.37 35.34 -3.57
C ALA A 458 11.69 33.88 -3.95
N LEU A 459 11.81 33.63 -5.25
CA LEU A 459 12.19 32.34 -5.80
C LEU A 459 13.66 32.37 -6.25
N MET A 460 14.47 31.47 -5.71
CA MET A 460 15.93 31.53 -5.74
C MET A 460 16.54 30.31 -6.45
N CYS A 461 17.81 30.42 -6.84
CA CYS A 461 18.61 29.31 -7.36
C CYS A 461 19.72 28.97 -6.34
N PRO A 462 19.98 27.68 -6.03
CA PRO A 462 21.00 27.30 -5.05
C PRO A 462 22.44 27.74 -5.45
N ASP A 463 22.78 27.82 -6.73
CA ASP A 463 24.09 28.33 -7.20
C ASP A 463 24.30 29.84 -6.90
N GLU A 464 23.20 30.59 -6.70
CA GLU A 464 23.20 32.03 -6.38
C GLU A 464 22.87 32.31 -4.90
N CYS A 465 22.21 31.36 -4.23
CA CYS A 465 21.72 31.42 -2.84
C CYS A 465 22.05 30.10 -2.09
N PRO A 466 23.33 29.75 -1.94
CA PRO A 466 23.74 28.47 -1.36
C PRO A 466 23.41 28.35 0.14
N GLY A 467 23.33 27.13 0.65
CA GLY A 467 23.10 26.86 2.08
C GLY A 467 21.66 27.00 2.55
N LEU A 468 20.70 27.39 1.70
CA LEU A 468 19.27 27.43 2.05
C LEU A 468 18.70 26.04 2.38
N THR A 469 19.17 25.00 1.68
CA THR A 469 18.85 23.60 1.97
C THR A 469 19.46 23.12 3.29
N ASP A 470 20.62 23.66 3.67
CA ASP A 470 21.33 23.30 4.90
C ASP A 470 20.86 24.09 6.13
N ALA A 471 20.25 25.26 5.92
CA ALA A 471 19.73 26.12 6.97
C ALA A 471 18.31 25.71 7.41
N ILE A 472 17.99 25.91 8.68
CA ILE A 472 16.75 25.44 9.33
C ILE A 472 16.20 26.50 10.30
N GLY A 473 14.88 26.61 10.43
CA GLY A 473 14.18 27.56 11.30
C GLY A 473 14.69 28.99 11.18
N ASN A 474 14.97 29.65 12.30
CA ASN A 474 15.47 31.02 12.31
C ASN A 474 16.78 31.22 11.51
N ALA A 475 17.60 30.17 11.33
CA ALA A 475 18.80 30.25 10.49
C ALA A 475 18.45 30.24 8.99
N PHE A 476 17.43 29.45 8.59
CA PHE A 476 16.84 29.52 7.26
C PHE A 476 16.24 30.91 7.01
N ASP A 477 15.42 31.39 7.94
CA ASP A 477 14.71 32.66 7.86
C ASP A 477 15.68 33.83 7.61
N ASN A 478 16.70 33.96 8.46
CA ASN A 478 17.71 35.02 8.35
C ASN A 478 18.50 34.94 7.03
N LEU A 479 18.87 33.73 6.58
CA LEU A 479 19.63 33.55 5.33
C LEU A 479 18.80 33.88 4.10
N TYR A 480 17.55 33.40 4.07
CA TYR A 480 16.58 33.68 3.02
C TYR A 480 16.25 35.17 2.92
N GLU A 481 15.95 35.82 4.04
CA GLU A 481 15.63 37.26 4.06
C GLU A 481 16.86 38.12 3.71
N THR A 482 18.08 37.67 4.05
CA THR A 482 19.32 38.29 3.59
C THR A 482 19.49 38.23 2.06
N TYR A 483 19.23 37.08 1.43
CA TYR A 483 19.29 36.96 -0.04
C TYR A 483 18.15 37.72 -0.73
N GLU A 484 16.95 37.72 -0.14
CA GLU A 484 15.79 38.50 -0.60
C GLU A 484 16.07 40.01 -0.58
N ALA A 485 16.71 40.52 0.48
CA ALA A 485 17.14 41.91 0.61
C ALA A 485 18.32 42.27 -0.31
N GLN A 486 19.22 41.33 -0.60
CA GLN A 486 20.30 41.49 -1.59
C GLN A 486 19.81 41.46 -3.05
N GLY A 487 18.51 41.24 -3.30
CA GLY A 487 17.96 41.12 -4.66
C GLY A 487 18.34 39.82 -5.37
N LYS A 488 18.85 38.81 -4.64
CA LYS A 488 19.27 37.52 -5.19
C LYS A 488 18.06 36.61 -5.35
N PHE A 489 17.32 36.78 -6.44
CA PHE A 489 16.23 35.88 -6.81
C PHE A 489 15.99 35.90 -8.33
N LYS A 490 15.50 34.79 -8.87
CA LYS A 490 15.09 34.68 -10.29
C LYS A 490 13.75 35.36 -10.54
N ARG A 491 12.83 35.32 -9.57
CA ARG A 491 11.48 35.90 -9.64
C ARG A 491 10.93 36.14 -8.25
N LYS A 492 10.16 37.21 -8.06
CA LYS A 492 9.37 37.44 -6.83
C LYS A 492 7.87 37.27 -7.12
N VAL A 493 7.13 36.67 -6.20
CA VAL A 493 5.68 36.43 -6.32
C VAL A 493 4.99 36.58 -4.96
N LYS A 494 3.69 36.90 -4.94
CA LYS A 494 2.87 36.68 -3.74
C LYS A 494 2.96 35.22 -3.28
N ALA A 495 3.20 34.98 -1.99
CA ALA A 495 3.25 33.63 -1.43
C ALA A 495 1.93 32.87 -1.71
N ARG A 496 0.78 33.54 -1.58
CA ARG A 496 -0.55 32.99 -1.92
C ARG A 496 -0.72 32.61 -3.40
N LYS A 497 0.09 33.14 -4.33
CA LYS A 497 0.10 32.72 -5.74
C LYS A 497 0.75 31.34 -5.91
N LEU A 498 1.86 31.10 -5.22
CA LEU A 498 2.47 29.76 -5.19
C LEU A 498 1.56 28.78 -4.42
N TRP A 499 0.97 29.20 -3.30
CA TRP A 499 0.02 28.40 -2.54
C TRP A 499 -1.12 27.86 -3.42
N ARG A 500 -1.77 28.72 -4.23
CA ARG A 500 -2.82 28.27 -5.16
C ARG A 500 -2.30 27.20 -6.14
N ALA A 501 -1.15 27.41 -6.76
CA ALA A 501 -0.56 26.43 -7.67
C ALA A 501 -0.23 25.07 -7.02
N ILE A 502 0.13 25.07 -5.72
CA ILE A 502 0.29 23.83 -4.92
C ILE A 502 -1.05 23.14 -4.75
N LEU A 503 -2.10 23.88 -4.36
CA LEU A 503 -3.45 23.32 -4.20
C LEU A 503 -4.06 22.85 -5.53
N ASP A 504 -3.80 23.55 -6.63
CA ASP A 504 -4.19 23.15 -7.99
C ASP A 504 -3.60 21.78 -8.33
N ALA A 505 -2.27 21.62 -8.18
CA ALA A 505 -1.61 20.34 -8.41
C ALA A 505 -2.17 19.21 -7.52
N GLN A 506 -2.46 19.51 -6.25
CA GLN A 506 -3.04 18.53 -5.31
C GLN A 506 -4.46 18.12 -5.70
N MET A 507 -5.32 19.06 -6.11
CA MET A 507 -6.67 18.77 -6.59
C MET A 507 -6.66 18.01 -7.92
N GLU A 508 -5.70 18.29 -8.80
CA GLU A 508 -5.54 17.61 -10.11
C GLU A 508 -4.91 16.21 -10.02
N THR A 509 -3.99 15.96 -9.07
CA THR A 509 -3.11 14.77 -9.07
C THR A 509 -3.00 14.00 -7.75
N GLY A 510 -3.58 14.53 -6.66
CA GLY A 510 -3.37 14.03 -5.29
C GLY A 510 -2.02 14.43 -4.66
N THR A 511 -1.16 15.13 -5.40
CA THR A 511 0.24 15.45 -5.06
C THR A 511 0.59 16.90 -5.48
N PRO A 512 1.65 17.56 -4.97
CA PRO A 512 2.72 17.03 -4.13
C PRO A 512 2.30 16.77 -2.69
N TYR A 513 3.05 15.89 -2.03
CA TYR A 513 3.02 15.67 -0.59
C TYR A 513 3.43 16.96 0.16
N MET A 514 3.00 17.12 1.42
CA MET A 514 3.29 18.29 2.26
C MET A 514 4.01 17.86 3.54
N LEU A 515 5.28 18.23 3.66
CA LEU A 515 6.11 17.95 4.84
C LEU A 515 6.77 19.25 5.33
N TYR A 516 6.79 19.46 6.64
CA TYR A 516 7.27 20.69 7.25
C TYR A 516 8.72 20.51 7.69
N LYS A 517 9.65 21.02 6.87
CA LYS A 517 11.12 20.96 7.04
C LYS A 517 11.54 21.21 8.48
N ASP A 518 10.99 22.26 9.07
CA ASP A 518 11.34 22.71 10.41
C ASP A 518 10.82 21.77 11.51
N ALA A 519 9.56 21.30 11.42
CA ALA A 519 9.00 20.34 12.37
C ALA A 519 9.70 18.96 12.29
N CYS A 520 10.12 18.56 11.08
CA CYS A 520 10.93 17.36 10.85
C CYS A 520 12.29 17.46 11.54
N ASN A 521 13.03 18.56 11.33
CA ASN A 521 14.38 18.75 11.85
C ASN A 521 14.42 19.04 13.36
N LYS A 522 13.64 20.02 13.84
CA LYS A 522 13.59 20.42 15.27
C LYS A 522 13.25 19.24 16.19
N LYS A 523 12.52 18.24 15.68
CA LYS A 523 11.97 17.10 16.42
C LYS A 523 12.48 15.75 15.91
N SER A 524 13.74 15.70 15.46
CA SER A 524 14.44 14.44 15.16
C SER A 524 15.57 14.21 16.16
N ASN A 525 15.72 12.96 16.59
CA ASN A 525 16.85 12.52 17.42
C ASN A 525 18.18 12.46 16.62
N GLN A 526 18.13 12.69 15.30
CA GLN A 526 19.29 12.78 14.40
C GLN A 526 19.73 14.23 14.11
N GLN A 527 19.10 15.25 14.72
CA GLN A 527 19.34 16.67 14.37
C GLN A 527 20.77 17.18 14.57
N HIS A 528 21.60 16.46 15.34
CA HIS A 528 23.02 16.74 15.56
C HIS A 528 23.94 16.26 14.43
N LEU A 529 23.44 15.40 13.53
CA LEU A 529 24.19 14.93 12.35
C LEU A 529 24.26 16.01 11.26
N GLY A 530 23.23 16.86 11.21
CA GLY A 530 23.06 17.90 10.20
C GLY A 530 21.60 18.02 9.73
N PRO A 531 21.36 18.88 8.74
CA PRO A 531 20.02 19.15 8.22
C PRO A 531 19.46 17.96 7.43
N ILE A 532 18.26 17.52 7.81
CA ILE A 532 17.45 16.56 7.06
C ILE A 532 16.77 17.33 5.92
N LYS A 533 17.04 16.90 4.68
CA LYS A 533 16.64 17.59 3.43
C LYS A 533 15.44 17.00 2.69
N CYS A 534 14.97 15.81 3.07
CA CYS A 534 13.83 15.14 2.45
C CYS A 534 13.21 14.07 3.37
N SER A 535 12.21 13.36 2.85
CA SER A 535 11.64 12.14 3.43
C SER A 535 11.67 11.02 2.39
N ASN A 536 11.17 9.82 2.70
CA ASN A 536 11.07 8.68 1.78
C ASN A 536 9.91 8.81 0.78
N LEU A 537 9.64 7.73 0.05
CA LEU A 537 8.51 7.60 -0.89
C LEU A 537 7.12 7.83 -0.25
N CYS A 538 6.95 7.48 1.04
CA CYS A 538 5.65 7.40 1.72
C CYS A 538 5.45 8.40 2.87
N CYS A 539 6.40 9.32 3.10
CA CYS A 539 6.34 10.44 4.04
C CYS A 539 6.34 10.09 5.55
N GLU A 540 6.67 8.86 5.93
CA GLU A 540 6.83 8.43 7.32
C GLU A 540 8.28 8.47 7.83
N ILE A 541 9.28 8.51 6.94
CA ILE A 541 10.70 8.44 7.33
C ILE A 541 11.37 9.82 7.32
N VAL A 542 12.09 10.15 8.39
CA VAL A 542 12.74 11.45 8.60
C VAL A 542 14.15 11.22 9.12
N GLU A 543 15.01 10.74 8.23
CA GLU A 543 16.39 10.32 8.49
C GLU A 543 17.40 11.21 7.76
N PHE A 544 18.57 11.41 8.36
CA PHE A 544 19.68 12.17 7.81
C PHE A 544 20.42 11.42 6.70
N ALA A 545 20.71 12.13 5.60
CA ALA A 545 21.44 11.62 4.45
C ALA A 545 22.26 12.73 3.79
N ASN A 546 23.39 12.36 3.18
CA ASN A 546 24.34 13.27 2.53
C ASN A 546 24.96 12.62 1.28
N ASN A 547 26.14 13.06 0.83
CA ASN A 547 26.80 12.54 -0.37
C ASN A 547 27.48 11.17 -0.18
N ASP A 548 27.72 10.74 1.07
CA ASP A 548 28.43 9.50 1.45
C ASP A 548 27.57 8.52 2.29
N GLU A 549 26.41 8.99 2.75
CA GLU A 549 25.42 8.28 3.57
C GLU A 549 24.04 8.42 2.92
N ILE A 550 23.46 7.29 2.51
CA ILE A 550 22.07 7.20 2.03
C ILE A 550 21.28 6.60 3.20
N ALA A 551 20.27 7.28 3.73
CA ALA A 551 19.52 6.73 4.85
C ALA A 551 18.72 5.50 4.43
N VAL A 552 18.43 4.61 5.38
CA VAL A 552 17.85 3.30 5.15
C VAL A 552 16.89 2.99 6.29
N CYS A 553 15.64 2.66 5.98
CA CYS A 553 14.68 2.25 7.01
C CYS A 553 14.27 0.77 6.94
N ASN A 554 14.30 0.13 8.11
CA ASN A 554 13.90 -1.24 8.36
C ASN A 554 12.55 -1.25 9.09
N LEU A 555 11.55 -1.91 8.52
CA LEU A 555 10.13 -1.66 8.81
C LEU A 555 9.34 -2.89 9.26
N ALA A 556 8.46 -2.71 10.24
CA ALA A 556 7.45 -3.68 10.66
C ALA A 556 6.20 -3.00 11.24
N SER A 557 5.08 -3.73 11.32
CA SER A 557 3.79 -3.18 11.77
C SER A 557 3.07 -4.10 12.75
N LEU A 558 2.59 -3.53 13.85
CA LEU A 558 1.79 -4.18 14.90
C LEU A 558 0.32 -4.26 14.49
N VAL A 559 -0.31 -5.42 14.66
CA VAL A 559 -1.70 -5.68 14.25
C VAL A 559 -2.63 -5.42 15.43
N LEU A 560 -3.05 -4.16 15.59
CA LEU A 560 -3.77 -3.68 16.78
C LEU A 560 -4.98 -4.56 17.19
N PRO A 561 -5.81 -5.09 16.27
CA PRO A 561 -6.94 -5.96 16.62
C PRO A 561 -6.58 -7.24 17.40
N ARG A 562 -5.34 -7.74 17.33
CA ARG A 562 -4.91 -8.93 18.09
C ARG A 562 -4.71 -8.66 19.58
N PHE A 563 -4.65 -7.38 19.99
CA PHE A 563 -4.48 -6.98 21.38
C PHE A 563 -5.81 -6.70 22.10
N VAL A 564 -6.96 -6.86 21.42
CA VAL A 564 -8.28 -6.77 22.08
C VAL A 564 -8.53 -8.01 22.92
N LYS A 565 -8.74 -7.82 24.22
CA LYS A 565 -9.12 -8.87 25.18
C LYS A 565 -10.21 -8.33 26.10
N ASN A 566 -11.31 -9.07 26.27
CA ASN A 566 -12.44 -8.69 27.15
C ASN A 566 -13.02 -7.28 26.89
N ASN A 567 -13.01 -6.82 25.64
CA ASN A 567 -13.39 -5.46 25.20
C ASN A 567 -12.47 -4.33 25.70
N GLU A 568 -11.24 -4.64 26.09
CA GLU A 568 -10.17 -3.69 26.40
C GLU A 568 -8.93 -3.97 25.54
N VAL A 569 -7.94 -3.07 25.54
CA VAL A 569 -6.66 -3.26 24.84
C VAL A 569 -5.59 -3.72 25.82
N ASP A 570 -4.96 -4.84 25.52
CA ASP A 570 -3.76 -5.33 26.21
C ASP A 570 -2.53 -4.49 25.84
N LEU A 571 -2.45 -3.29 26.44
CA LEU A 571 -1.34 -2.36 26.25
C LEU A 571 0.00 -2.92 26.74
N GLU A 572 0.00 -3.89 27.67
CA GLU A 572 1.22 -4.58 28.09
C GLU A 572 1.70 -5.55 27.02
N GLY A 573 0.82 -6.43 26.54
CA GLY A 573 1.11 -7.31 25.41
C GLY A 573 1.53 -6.54 24.15
N LEU A 574 0.94 -5.37 23.91
CA LEU A 574 1.34 -4.45 22.84
C LEU A 574 2.77 -3.92 23.04
N LYS A 575 3.11 -3.44 24.25
CA LYS A 575 4.47 -2.98 24.59
C LYS A 575 5.49 -4.10 24.42
N GLN A 576 5.24 -5.28 24.99
CA GLN A 576 6.15 -6.42 24.89
C GLN A 576 6.31 -6.90 23.44
N THR A 577 5.25 -6.85 22.62
CA THR A 577 5.38 -7.14 21.18
C THR A 577 6.19 -6.06 20.46
N ALA A 578 6.00 -4.77 20.77
CA ALA A 578 6.81 -3.69 20.22
C ALA A 578 8.31 -3.85 20.57
N LYS A 579 8.61 -4.35 21.77
CA LYS A 579 9.96 -4.67 22.25
C LYS A 579 10.62 -5.80 21.43
N VAL A 580 9.90 -6.88 21.15
CA VAL A 580 10.36 -7.95 20.24
C VAL A 580 10.54 -7.42 18.82
N VAL A 581 9.58 -6.64 18.29
CA VAL A 581 9.68 -6.04 16.95
C VAL A 581 10.88 -5.11 16.83
N ALA A 582 11.18 -4.28 17.84
CA ALA A 582 12.38 -3.45 17.86
C ALA A 582 13.67 -4.28 17.80
N THR A 583 13.73 -5.35 18.60
CA THR A 583 14.84 -6.31 18.61
C THR A 583 15.04 -6.98 17.25
N ASN A 584 13.94 -7.37 16.60
CA ASN A 584 13.96 -7.96 15.25
C ASN A 584 14.45 -6.96 14.21
N LEU A 585 14.00 -5.70 14.27
CA LEU A 585 14.42 -4.68 13.32
C LEU A 585 15.90 -4.34 13.47
N ASP A 586 16.45 -4.23 14.69
CA ASP A 586 17.90 -4.06 14.88
C ASP A 586 18.70 -5.23 14.29
N ALA A 587 18.24 -6.47 14.47
CA ALA A 587 18.88 -7.65 13.87
C ALA A 587 18.86 -7.62 12.32
N THR A 588 17.81 -7.05 11.70
CA THR A 588 17.79 -6.88 10.23
C THR A 588 18.80 -5.86 9.68
N ILE A 589 19.42 -5.04 10.53
CA ILE A 589 20.47 -4.08 10.14
C ILE A 589 21.80 -4.80 9.92
N ASP A 590 22.14 -5.76 10.80
CA ASP A 590 23.40 -6.51 10.72
C ASP A 590 23.31 -7.72 9.76
N HIS A 591 22.13 -8.35 9.66
CA HIS A 591 21.95 -9.58 8.88
C HIS A 591 21.47 -9.38 7.43
N GLY A 592 21.08 -8.15 7.08
CA GLY A 592 20.62 -7.76 5.74
C GLY A 592 21.74 -7.35 4.78
N THR A 593 21.52 -7.51 3.47
CA THR A 593 22.46 -7.11 2.41
C THR A 593 22.05 -5.78 1.78
N TYR A 594 22.97 -4.82 1.73
CA TYR A 594 22.72 -3.47 1.21
C TYR A 594 22.88 -3.38 -0.33
N PRO A 595 22.17 -2.45 -1.01
CA PRO A 595 22.31 -2.24 -2.45
C PRO A 595 23.56 -1.43 -2.84
N ASN A 596 24.13 -0.67 -1.89
CA ASN A 596 25.38 0.07 -2.02
C ASN A 596 26.00 0.35 -0.63
N ALA A 597 27.28 0.76 -0.61
CA ALA A 597 28.03 0.99 0.64
C ALA A 597 27.64 2.29 1.38
N ALA A 598 26.93 3.22 0.73
CA ALA A 598 26.45 4.44 1.37
C ALA A 598 25.21 4.18 2.25
N ALA A 599 24.35 3.26 1.81
CA ALA A 599 23.25 2.70 2.58
C ALA A 599 23.75 1.90 3.79
N GLU A 600 24.73 1.01 3.57
CA GLU A 600 25.38 0.22 4.63
C GLU A 600 26.02 1.12 5.70
N ARG A 601 26.81 2.13 5.29
CA ARG A 601 27.45 3.10 6.20
C ARG A 601 26.43 3.81 7.08
N SER A 602 25.36 4.35 6.48
CA SER A 602 24.32 5.08 7.21
C SER A 602 23.61 4.18 8.22
N ASN A 603 23.15 2.99 7.78
CA ASN A 603 22.36 2.12 8.64
C ASN A 603 23.20 1.54 9.80
N LEU A 604 24.46 1.17 9.58
CA LEU A 604 25.33 0.70 10.67
C LEU A 604 25.67 1.82 11.67
N ARG A 605 25.90 3.06 11.20
CA ARG A 605 26.30 4.21 12.04
C ARG A 605 25.15 4.80 12.87
N HIS A 606 23.92 4.73 12.37
CA HIS A 606 22.74 5.39 12.97
C HIS A 606 21.67 4.41 13.47
N ARG A 607 21.63 3.21 12.89
CA ARG A 607 20.69 2.12 13.20
C ARG A 607 19.22 2.52 13.37
N PRO A 608 18.62 3.36 12.49
CA PRO A 608 17.21 3.71 12.59
C PRO A 608 16.31 2.49 12.28
N ILE A 609 15.18 2.43 12.95
CA ILE A 609 14.10 1.48 12.67
C ILE A 609 12.76 2.20 12.58
N GLY A 610 11.76 1.56 11.99
CA GLY A 610 10.41 2.12 11.85
C GLY A 610 9.33 1.11 12.24
N ILE A 611 8.89 1.19 13.50
CA ILE A 611 7.70 0.46 13.98
C ILE A 611 6.45 1.27 13.65
N GLY A 612 5.50 0.63 12.98
CA GLY A 612 4.17 1.15 12.68
C GLY A 612 3.05 0.28 13.23
N VAL A 613 1.82 0.57 12.80
CA VAL A 613 0.60 -0.16 13.19
C VAL A 613 -0.20 -0.55 11.95
N GLN A 614 -1.22 -1.38 12.14
CA GLN A 614 -2.29 -1.63 11.17
C GLN A 614 -3.59 -2.04 11.89
N GLY A 615 -4.73 -1.83 11.23
CA GLY A 615 -6.05 -2.17 11.76
C GLY A 615 -6.55 -1.25 12.88
N LEU A 616 -6.20 0.03 12.90
CA LEU A 616 -6.74 0.96 13.92
C LEU A 616 -8.27 1.12 13.81
N ALA A 617 -8.82 1.16 12.60
CA ALA A 617 -10.27 1.17 12.39
C ALA A 617 -10.95 -0.14 12.84
N ASP A 618 -10.29 -1.29 12.65
CA ASP A 618 -10.77 -2.59 13.16
C ASP A 618 -10.75 -2.64 14.69
N LEU A 619 -9.72 -2.09 15.31
CA LEU A 619 -9.61 -1.98 16.77
C LEU A 619 -10.80 -1.18 17.33
N TYR A 620 -11.05 0.01 16.77
CA TYR A 620 -12.17 0.85 17.20
C TYR A 620 -13.54 0.19 16.95
N ALA A 621 -13.73 -0.51 15.83
CA ALA A 621 -14.95 -1.29 15.57
C ALA A 621 -15.18 -2.40 16.62
N LEU A 622 -14.14 -3.14 16.99
CA LEU A 622 -14.19 -4.16 18.05
C LEU A 622 -14.49 -3.57 19.43
N LEU A 623 -13.97 -2.38 19.73
CA LEU A 623 -14.15 -1.67 21.00
C LEU A 623 -15.40 -0.78 21.04
N ARG A 624 -16.23 -0.77 19.98
CA ARG A 624 -17.44 0.06 19.83
C ARG A 624 -17.18 1.58 19.84
N LEU A 625 -15.96 2.02 19.51
CA LEU A 625 -15.56 3.43 19.54
C LEU A 625 -15.75 4.10 18.17
N PRO A 626 -16.57 5.16 18.03
CA PRO A 626 -16.56 6.01 16.84
C PRO A 626 -15.18 6.62 16.61
N PHE A 627 -14.71 6.66 15.36
CA PHE A 627 -13.35 7.08 15.02
C PHE A 627 -13.02 8.53 15.45
N ASP A 628 -14.04 9.38 15.58
CA ASP A 628 -13.95 10.78 16.01
C ASP A 628 -14.40 11.02 17.48
N SER A 629 -14.52 9.97 18.29
CA SER A 629 -14.81 10.06 19.74
C SER A 629 -13.62 10.55 20.57
N GLU A 630 -13.86 10.99 21.81
CA GLU A 630 -12.80 11.40 22.75
C GLU A 630 -12.06 10.17 23.31
N GLU A 631 -12.77 9.06 23.49
CA GLU A 631 -12.26 7.76 23.89
C GLU A 631 -11.28 7.19 22.85
N ALA A 632 -11.61 7.28 21.56
CA ALA A 632 -10.68 6.93 20.48
C ALA A 632 -9.45 7.85 20.44
N GLN A 633 -9.62 9.15 20.71
CA GLN A 633 -8.50 10.09 20.79
C GLN A 633 -7.56 9.78 21.94
N LYS A 634 -8.08 9.45 23.13
CA LYS A 634 -7.26 9.00 24.25
C LYS A 634 -6.57 7.66 23.94
N LEU A 635 -7.32 6.65 23.49
CA LEU A 635 -6.76 5.33 23.21
C LEU A 635 -5.67 5.37 22.13
N ASN A 636 -5.79 6.27 21.14
CA ASN A 636 -4.71 6.56 20.19
C ASN A 636 -3.42 7.02 20.88
N VAL A 637 -3.50 7.90 21.88
CA VAL A 637 -2.33 8.31 22.68
C VAL A 637 -1.77 7.10 23.43
N ASP A 638 -2.61 6.40 24.21
CA ASP A 638 -2.21 5.27 25.04
C ASP A 638 -1.52 4.14 24.23
N ILE A 639 -1.97 3.90 22.99
CA ILE A 639 -1.39 2.92 22.05
C ILE A 639 -0.01 3.34 21.56
N PHE A 640 0.16 4.57 21.06
CA PHE A 640 1.44 5.00 20.51
C PHE A 640 2.48 5.23 21.61
N GLU A 641 2.05 5.64 22.81
CA GLU A 641 2.89 5.66 24.00
C GLU A 641 3.43 4.25 24.33
N ALA A 642 2.56 3.23 24.40
CA ALA A 642 2.95 1.85 24.67
C ALA A 642 3.98 1.32 23.66
N ILE A 643 3.81 1.65 22.37
CA ILE A 643 4.72 1.22 21.30
C ILE A 643 6.09 1.88 21.44
N TYR A 644 6.13 3.20 21.65
CA TYR A 644 7.39 3.94 21.76
C TYR A 644 8.17 3.60 23.04
N VAL A 645 7.49 3.40 24.18
CA VAL A 645 8.12 2.91 25.43
C VAL A 645 8.70 1.51 25.23
N GLY A 646 7.97 0.57 24.60
CA GLY A 646 8.49 -0.79 24.33
C GLY A 646 9.69 -0.80 23.39
N ALA A 647 9.71 0.09 22.40
CA ALA A 647 10.85 0.27 21.50
C ALA A 647 12.07 0.89 22.20
N LEU A 648 11.86 1.85 23.10
CA LEU A 648 12.92 2.42 23.95
C LEU A 648 13.48 1.35 24.91
N GLU A 649 12.64 0.57 25.59
CA GLU A 649 13.08 -0.54 26.46
C GLU A 649 14.00 -1.52 25.70
N ALA A 650 13.60 -1.96 24.49
CA ALA A 650 14.44 -2.81 23.64
C ALA A 650 15.77 -2.14 23.27
N SER A 651 15.74 -0.87 22.82
CA SER A 651 16.93 -0.19 22.33
C SER A 651 17.93 0.13 23.46
N ILE A 652 17.46 0.36 24.69
CA ILE A 652 18.28 0.49 25.90
C ILE A 652 18.89 -0.85 26.30
N GLU A 653 18.13 -1.95 26.27
CA GLU A 653 18.64 -3.30 26.57
C GLU A 653 19.66 -3.78 25.55
N LEU A 654 19.48 -3.46 24.26
CA LEU A 654 20.45 -3.71 23.21
C LEU A 654 21.70 -2.84 23.37
N ALA A 655 21.56 -1.56 23.76
CA ALA A 655 22.72 -0.71 24.05
C ALA A 655 23.53 -1.23 25.25
N LYS A 656 22.86 -1.80 26.24
CA LYS A 656 23.46 -2.47 27.39
C LYS A 656 24.19 -3.78 27.04
N LYS A 657 23.80 -4.49 25.97
CA LYS A 657 24.51 -5.70 25.48
C LYS A 657 25.61 -5.40 24.44
N HIS A 658 25.43 -4.37 23.60
CA HIS A 658 26.24 -4.14 22.38
C HIS A 658 26.85 -2.73 22.25
N GLY A 659 26.62 -1.85 23.21
CA GLY A 659 26.89 -0.42 23.10
C GLY A 659 25.80 0.33 22.29
N PRO A 660 25.61 1.64 22.55
CA PRO A 660 24.72 2.48 21.75
C PRO A 660 25.24 2.63 20.31
N HIS A 661 24.44 3.19 19.40
CA HIS A 661 24.90 3.45 18.03
C HIS A 661 26.08 4.44 18.00
N ASP A 662 27.01 4.28 17.05
CA ASP A 662 28.25 5.09 16.89
C ASP A 662 28.02 6.60 16.96
N SER A 663 26.84 7.04 16.51
CA SER A 663 26.42 8.43 16.42
C SER A 663 25.50 8.89 17.58
N TYR A 664 25.42 8.15 18.69
CA TYR A 664 24.56 8.50 19.83
C TYR A 664 25.01 9.80 20.51
N ALA A 665 26.31 10.02 20.67
CA ALA A 665 26.84 11.20 21.34
C ALA A 665 26.47 12.51 20.59
N GLY A 666 25.80 13.43 21.30
CA GLY A 666 25.31 14.70 20.75
C GLY A 666 23.83 14.68 20.35
N SER A 667 23.21 13.51 20.25
CA SER A 667 21.76 13.37 20.03
C SER A 667 20.95 13.99 21.18
N PRO A 668 19.69 14.42 20.94
CA PRO A 668 18.72 14.70 22.00
C PRO A 668 18.66 13.61 23.07
N ALA A 669 18.57 12.33 22.68
CA ALA A 669 18.52 11.21 23.61
C ALA A 669 19.76 11.14 24.53
N SER A 670 20.96 11.49 24.01
CA SER A 670 22.19 11.59 24.83
C SER A 670 22.21 12.75 25.83
N ARG A 671 21.26 13.68 25.73
CA ARG A 671 21.00 14.75 26.73
C ARG A 671 19.79 14.43 27.63
N GLY A 672 19.14 13.28 27.43
CA GLY A 672 17.91 12.89 28.12
C GLY A 672 16.62 13.42 27.48
N GLU A 673 16.71 14.06 26.31
CA GLU A 673 15.57 14.57 25.53
C GLU A 673 15.02 13.45 24.62
N LEU A 674 13.80 12.99 24.89
CA LEU A 674 13.04 12.01 24.11
C LEU A 674 11.97 12.72 23.27
N GLN A 675 11.29 11.97 22.40
CA GLN A 675 10.33 12.57 21.47
C GLN A 675 9.21 13.40 22.15
N PRO A 676 8.65 13.04 23.32
CA PRO A 676 7.69 13.90 24.00
C PRO A 676 8.24 15.29 24.36
N ASP A 677 9.50 15.36 24.79
CA ASP A 677 10.16 16.62 25.16
C ASP A 677 10.39 17.51 23.92
N LEU A 678 10.72 16.89 22.77
CA LEU A 678 10.84 17.59 21.49
C LEU A 678 9.49 18.12 20.97
N TRP A 679 8.36 17.61 21.46
CA TRP A 679 7.03 18.18 21.24
C TRP A 679 6.60 19.18 22.33
N GLY A 680 7.42 19.42 23.35
CA GLY A 680 7.17 20.37 24.43
C GLY A 680 6.24 19.86 25.53
N LEU A 681 6.09 18.54 25.69
CA LEU A 681 5.39 17.97 26.84
C LEU A 681 6.29 18.09 28.09
N ASP A 682 5.73 18.53 29.22
CA ASP A 682 6.46 18.53 30.49
C ASP A 682 6.64 17.09 31.00
N ALA A 683 7.87 16.74 31.37
CA ALA A 683 8.20 15.38 31.79
C ALA A 683 7.45 14.93 33.06
N LYS A 684 7.16 15.84 34.01
CA LYS A 684 6.40 15.50 35.23
C LYS A 684 4.93 15.34 34.95
N GLU A 685 4.37 16.14 34.02
CA GLU A 685 3.01 15.92 33.54
C GLU A 685 2.86 14.61 32.76
N LEU A 686 3.92 14.17 32.07
CA LEU A 686 3.97 12.87 31.41
C LEU A 686 4.06 11.73 32.44
N ASP A 687 5.03 11.75 33.37
CA ASP A 687 5.16 10.79 34.48
C ASP A 687 3.85 10.67 35.29
N ALA A 688 3.15 11.78 35.53
CA ALA A 688 1.91 11.80 36.35
C ALA A 688 0.64 11.34 35.62
N LYS A 689 0.66 11.19 34.28
CA LYS A 689 -0.49 10.77 33.45
C LYS A 689 -0.28 9.42 32.78
N SER A 690 0.98 9.06 32.52
CA SER A 690 1.39 7.81 31.90
C SER A 690 1.06 6.59 32.78
N ARG A 691 0.93 5.43 32.13
CA ARG A 691 0.92 4.11 32.81
C ARG A 691 2.32 3.48 32.92
N TRP A 692 3.35 4.20 32.49
CA TRP A 692 4.73 3.75 32.31
C TRP A 692 5.70 4.62 33.11
N ASP A 693 6.73 4.01 33.69
CA ASP A 693 7.76 4.69 34.49
C ASP A 693 8.80 5.39 33.58
N TRP A 694 8.46 6.60 33.12
CA TRP A 694 9.35 7.42 32.29
C TRP A 694 10.58 7.88 33.07
N ALA A 695 10.49 8.11 34.38
CA ALA A 695 11.62 8.40 35.25
C ALA A 695 12.68 7.28 35.24
N GLN A 696 12.27 6.02 35.39
CA GLN A 696 13.17 4.86 35.29
C GLN A 696 13.70 4.68 33.86
N LEU A 697 12.86 4.84 32.83
CA LEU A 697 13.27 4.75 31.43
C LEU A 697 14.36 5.79 31.09
N ARG A 698 14.24 7.02 31.60
CA ARG A 698 15.26 8.07 31.47
C ARG A 698 16.52 7.78 32.29
N ALA A 699 16.40 7.13 33.45
CA ALA A 699 17.55 6.74 34.26
C ALA A 699 18.40 5.65 33.57
N ASP A 700 17.76 4.65 32.94
CA ASP A 700 18.47 3.64 32.16
C ASP A 700 19.00 4.19 30.82
N LEU A 701 18.26 5.07 30.14
CA LEU A 701 18.74 5.83 28.98
C LEU A 701 20.04 6.58 29.28
N ALA A 702 20.07 7.33 30.38
CA ALA A 702 21.25 8.09 30.81
C ALA A 702 22.45 7.19 31.20
N ARG A 703 22.19 5.91 31.48
CA ARG A 703 23.21 4.92 31.90
C ARG A 703 23.75 4.07 30.76
N TYR A 704 22.92 3.74 29.77
CA TYR A 704 23.24 2.76 28.72
C TYR A 704 23.18 3.34 27.29
N GLY A 705 22.41 4.40 27.07
CA GLY A 705 22.14 4.97 25.76
C GLY A 705 21.12 4.17 24.94
N LEU A 706 21.02 4.48 23.64
CA LEU A 706 20.14 3.80 22.68
C LEU A 706 20.96 3.05 21.62
N ARG A 707 20.52 1.84 21.27
CA ARG A 707 21.07 1.08 20.14
C ARG A 707 20.65 1.67 18.79
N ASN A 708 19.52 2.37 18.75
CA ASN A 708 18.86 2.84 17.54
C ASN A 708 18.60 4.35 17.65
N SER A 709 18.93 5.12 16.61
CA SER A 709 18.70 6.58 16.63
C SER A 709 17.23 6.97 16.51
N LEU A 710 16.40 6.14 15.87
CA LEU A 710 14.98 6.35 15.62
C LEU A 710 14.24 5.00 15.70
N LEU A 711 12.98 4.99 16.11
CA LEU A 711 12.24 3.79 16.54
C LEU A 711 10.88 3.60 15.85
N THR A 712 10.18 4.68 15.50
CA THR A 712 8.71 4.67 15.29
C THR A 712 8.32 5.47 14.05
N ALA A 713 7.74 4.77 13.07
CA ALA A 713 7.32 5.33 11.77
C ALA A 713 6.07 4.61 11.22
N PRO A 714 4.86 5.13 11.46
CA PRO A 714 3.63 4.55 10.92
C PRO A 714 3.50 4.71 9.39
N MET A 715 3.95 3.66 8.67
CA MET A 715 3.98 3.52 7.21
C MET A 715 2.64 3.08 6.59
N PRO A 716 2.42 3.22 5.27
CA PRO A 716 1.24 2.65 4.61
C PRO A 716 1.36 1.12 4.53
N THR A 717 0.31 0.39 4.89
CA THR A 717 0.36 -1.07 5.05
C THR A 717 -0.41 -1.84 3.98
N ALA A 718 -0.76 -1.25 2.83
CA ALA A 718 -1.59 -1.83 1.75
C ALA A 718 -1.45 -3.35 1.55
N SER A 719 -0.23 -3.84 1.31
CA SER A 719 0.01 -5.28 1.13
C SER A 719 -0.06 -6.09 2.42
N THR A 720 0.51 -5.61 3.53
CA THR A 720 0.61 -6.36 4.80
C THR A 720 -0.71 -6.39 5.56
N ALA A 721 -1.47 -5.30 5.56
CA ALA A 721 -2.84 -5.26 6.09
C ALA A 721 -3.80 -6.11 5.25
N GLN A 722 -3.63 -6.20 3.91
CA GLN A 722 -4.39 -7.21 3.15
C GLN A 722 -4.01 -8.64 3.56
N ILE A 723 -2.73 -8.95 3.80
CA ILE A 723 -2.31 -10.27 4.31
C ILE A 723 -2.98 -10.59 5.65
N MET A 724 -2.92 -9.65 6.61
CA MET A 724 -3.52 -9.82 7.95
C MET A 724 -5.04 -9.60 7.99
N GLY A 725 -5.68 -9.37 6.84
CA GLY A 725 -7.11 -9.06 6.72
C GLY A 725 -7.54 -7.89 7.63
N CYS A 726 -6.86 -6.74 7.58
CA CYS A 726 -7.11 -5.55 8.38
C CYS A 726 -7.21 -4.27 7.50
N ASN A 727 -7.74 -3.18 8.05
CA ASN A 727 -7.67 -1.85 7.46
C ASN A 727 -6.24 -1.30 7.51
N GLU A 728 -5.91 -0.36 6.63
CA GLU A 728 -4.55 0.16 6.50
C GLU A 728 -4.14 1.07 7.66
N CYS A 729 -2.95 0.81 8.20
CA CYS A 729 -2.25 1.63 9.18
C CYS A 729 -3.15 2.20 10.30
N PHE A 730 -3.12 3.52 10.47
CA PHE A 730 -4.00 4.32 11.34
C PHE A 730 -5.18 4.95 10.57
N GLU A 731 -5.49 4.50 9.35
CA GLU A 731 -6.58 5.08 8.56
C GLU A 731 -7.97 4.63 9.06
N PRO A 732 -9.00 5.47 8.91
CA PRO A 732 -10.40 5.04 8.99
C PRO A 732 -10.80 4.17 7.79
N TYR A 733 -11.98 3.55 7.84
CA TYR A 733 -12.52 2.83 6.69
C TYR A 733 -12.83 3.80 5.54
N THR A 734 -12.14 3.64 4.40
CA THR A 734 -12.37 4.47 3.20
C THR A 734 -13.73 4.20 2.53
N SER A 735 -14.34 3.04 2.84
CA SER A 735 -15.71 2.65 2.51
C SER A 735 -16.08 1.39 3.29
N ASN A 736 -17.36 1.19 3.66
CA ASN A 736 -17.83 -0.10 4.18
C ASN A 736 -18.17 -1.13 3.07
N LEU A 737 -18.00 -0.76 1.80
CA LEU A 737 -17.99 -1.66 0.64
C LEU A 737 -16.75 -1.37 -0.21
N TYR A 738 -15.85 -2.34 -0.37
CA TYR A 738 -14.61 -2.17 -1.13
C TYR A 738 -14.45 -3.28 -2.18
N ALA A 739 -13.95 -2.91 -3.36
CA ALA A 739 -13.65 -3.86 -4.43
C ALA A 739 -12.23 -4.42 -4.26
N ARG A 740 -12.09 -5.75 -4.21
CA ARG A 740 -10.79 -6.46 -4.24
C ARG A 740 -10.63 -7.16 -5.58
N ARG A 741 -9.54 -6.86 -6.29
CA ARG A 741 -9.17 -7.50 -7.57
C ARG A 741 -8.19 -8.64 -7.34
N VAL A 742 -8.56 -9.84 -7.79
CA VAL A 742 -7.68 -11.02 -7.84
C VAL A 742 -7.68 -11.59 -9.26
N LYS A 743 -6.81 -12.58 -9.55
CA LYS A 743 -6.74 -13.18 -10.90
C LYS A 743 -8.07 -13.79 -11.38
N ALA A 744 -8.95 -14.19 -10.47
CA ALA A 744 -10.25 -14.79 -10.76
C ALA A 744 -11.40 -13.77 -10.98
N GLY A 745 -11.17 -12.46 -10.75
CA GLY A 745 -12.19 -11.43 -10.91
C GLY A 745 -12.09 -10.25 -9.94
N GLU A 746 -13.10 -9.38 -9.97
CA GLU A 746 -13.30 -8.26 -9.05
C GLU A 746 -14.46 -8.57 -8.10
N PHE A 747 -14.18 -8.50 -6.79
CA PHE A 747 -15.08 -8.94 -5.73
C PHE A 747 -15.45 -7.75 -4.85
N VAL A 748 -16.75 -7.46 -4.71
CA VAL A 748 -17.23 -6.47 -3.74
C VAL A 748 -17.28 -7.14 -2.36
N VAL A 749 -16.59 -6.58 -1.38
CA VAL A 749 -16.51 -7.10 -0.02
C VAL A 749 -17.03 -6.04 0.94
N ALA A 750 -17.88 -6.45 1.87
CA ALA A 750 -18.41 -5.57 2.91
C ALA A 750 -17.51 -5.58 4.16
N ASN A 751 -17.50 -4.46 4.89
CA ASN A 751 -16.82 -4.36 6.18
C ASN A 751 -17.37 -5.46 7.12
N ARG A 752 -16.49 -6.39 7.51
CA ARG A 752 -16.87 -7.58 8.28
C ARG A 752 -17.55 -7.27 9.60
N HIS A 753 -17.16 -6.17 10.27
CA HIS A 753 -17.69 -5.81 11.58
C HIS A 753 -19.10 -5.23 11.44
N LEU A 754 -19.31 -4.36 10.44
CA LEU A 754 -20.64 -3.85 10.08
C LEU A 754 -21.60 -4.99 9.73
N VAL A 755 -21.17 -5.96 8.90
CA VAL A 755 -22.04 -7.11 8.56
C VAL A 755 -22.33 -7.96 9.80
N LYS A 756 -21.33 -8.22 10.64
CA LYS A 756 -21.52 -8.96 11.89
C LYS A 756 -22.56 -8.29 12.79
N ASP A 757 -22.43 -6.99 13.04
CA ASP A 757 -23.40 -6.21 13.84
C ASP A 757 -24.81 -6.27 13.25
N LEU A 758 -24.95 -6.12 11.94
CA LEU A 758 -26.24 -6.19 11.25
C LEU A 758 -26.83 -7.61 11.23
N CYS A 759 -26.01 -8.66 11.26
CA CYS A 759 -26.45 -10.05 11.47
C CYS A 759 -26.93 -10.26 12.91
N GLU A 760 -26.18 -9.80 13.92
CA GLU A 760 -26.55 -9.92 15.35
C GLU A 760 -27.84 -9.16 15.69
N LEU A 761 -28.12 -8.04 15.01
CA LEU A 761 -29.39 -7.30 15.11
C LEU A 761 -30.52 -7.84 14.21
N GLY A 762 -30.26 -8.85 13.36
CA GLY A 762 -31.25 -9.39 12.42
C GLY A 762 -31.64 -8.42 11.28
N LEU A 763 -30.80 -7.41 11.00
CA LEU A 763 -31.02 -6.38 9.98
C LEU A 763 -30.36 -6.72 8.63
N TRP A 764 -29.38 -7.62 8.58
CA TRP A 764 -28.64 -7.94 7.35
C TRP A 764 -29.48 -8.77 6.37
N ASP A 765 -30.04 -8.11 5.35
CA ASP A 765 -30.80 -8.74 4.27
C ASP A 765 -30.37 -8.25 2.85
N GLU A 766 -30.96 -8.85 1.82
CA GLU A 766 -30.73 -8.51 0.42
C GLU A 766 -31.11 -7.06 0.06
N ASN A 767 -32.03 -6.43 0.80
CA ASN A 767 -32.44 -5.04 0.56
C ASN A 767 -31.44 -4.07 1.18
N LEU A 768 -31.09 -4.24 2.45
CA LEU A 768 -30.10 -3.42 3.14
C LEU A 768 -28.73 -3.52 2.45
N ARG A 769 -28.35 -4.69 1.92
CA ARG A 769 -27.15 -4.83 1.09
C ARG A 769 -27.23 -4.04 -0.22
N ARG A 770 -28.38 -4.02 -0.90
CA ARG A 770 -28.60 -3.20 -2.11
C ARG A 770 -28.59 -1.71 -1.80
N ASP A 771 -29.10 -1.30 -0.64
CA ASP A 771 -29.12 0.10 -0.21
C ASP A 771 -27.74 0.58 0.25
N LEU A 772 -26.96 -0.25 0.94
CA LEU A 772 -25.54 0.00 1.21
C LEU A 772 -24.72 0.14 -0.09
N LEU A 773 -25.04 -0.66 -1.12
CA LEU A 773 -24.41 -0.56 -2.45
C LEU A 773 -24.77 0.75 -3.18
N ARG A 774 -26.05 1.14 -3.15
CA ARG A 774 -26.53 2.44 -3.65
C ARG A 774 -25.88 3.62 -2.92
N ALA A 775 -25.69 3.48 -1.62
CA ALA A 775 -25.00 4.44 -0.74
C ALA A 775 -23.46 4.36 -0.83
N GLN A 776 -22.89 3.58 -1.76
CA GLN A 776 -21.45 3.42 -1.96
C GLN A 776 -20.66 3.05 -0.69
N GLY A 777 -21.25 2.23 0.18
CA GLY A 777 -20.66 1.84 1.47
C GLY A 777 -20.81 2.87 2.60
N SER A 778 -21.58 3.94 2.39
CA SER A 778 -22.03 4.82 3.48
C SER A 778 -23.21 4.21 4.23
N VAL A 779 -23.19 4.29 5.55
CA VAL A 779 -24.28 3.82 6.43
C VAL A 779 -25.25 4.93 6.85
N GLN A 780 -24.89 6.20 6.64
CA GLN A 780 -25.56 7.35 7.26
C GLN A 780 -27.03 7.48 6.84
N GLY A 781 -27.34 7.16 5.58
CA GLY A 781 -28.70 7.19 5.02
C GLY A 781 -29.51 5.91 5.22
N LEU A 782 -28.98 4.88 5.90
CA LEU A 782 -29.64 3.59 6.04
C LEU A 782 -30.53 3.51 7.27
N ALA A 783 -31.54 2.63 7.23
CA ALA A 783 -32.47 2.36 8.32
C ALA A 783 -31.84 1.46 9.43
N ILE A 784 -30.67 1.86 9.93
CA ILE A 784 -29.92 1.18 11.01
C ILE A 784 -29.79 2.10 12.24
N PRO A 785 -29.46 1.56 13.43
CA PRO A 785 -29.23 2.37 14.65
C PRO A 785 -28.15 3.45 14.50
N ASP A 786 -28.32 4.59 15.18
CA ASP A 786 -27.44 5.76 15.03
C ASP A 786 -26.05 5.58 15.68
N ASP A 787 -25.91 4.69 16.66
CA ASP A 787 -24.63 4.26 17.20
C ASP A 787 -23.80 3.49 16.15
N LEU A 788 -24.44 2.61 15.36
CA LEU A 788 -23.77 1.96 14.23
C LEU A 788 -23.39 2.96 13.13
N LYS A 789 -24.23 3.98 12.88
CA LYS A 789 -23.90 5.07 11.95
C LYS A 789 -22.68 5.87 12.41
N ALA A 790 -22.55 6.11 13.72
CA ALA A 790 -21.38 6.77 14.31
C ALA A 790 -20.13 5.89 14.26
N LEU A 791 -20.26 4.59 14.54
CA LEU A 791 -19.16 3.61 14.54
C LEU A 791 -18.58 3.39 13.12
N TYR A 792 -19.44 3.29 12.11
CA TYR A 792 -19.05 2.98 10.73
C TYR A 792 -19.03 4.19 9.78
N LYS A 793 -18.78 5.40 10.31
CA LYS A 793 -18.46 6.58 9.50
C LYS A 793 -17.29 6.28 8.55
N THR A 794 -17.47 6.59 7.27
CA THR A 794 -16.37 6.46 6.29
C THR A 794 -15.39 7.64 6.38
N ALA A 795 -14.19 7.48 5.82
CA ALA A 795 -13.15 8.52 5.73
C ALA A 795 -13.65 9.87 5.15
N TRP A 796 -14.74 9.84 4.38
CA TRP A 796 -15.37 10.98 3.69
C TRP A 796 -16.46 11.67 4.54
N GLU A 797 -16.96 10.96 5.55
CA GLU A 797 -17.96 11.42 6.52
C GLU A 797 -17.27 11.96 7.80
N LEU A 798 -16.06 11.48 8.09
CA LEU A 798 -15.26 11.92 9.23
C LEU A 798 -14.72 13.34 9.04
N SER A 799 -14.77 14.11 10.13
CA SER A 799 -14.12 15.41 10.21
C SER A 799 -12.62 15.26 10.02
N GLN A 800 -12.09 15.90 8.98
CA GLN A 800 -10.64 15.92 8.74
C GLN A 800 -9.87 16.67 9.84
N LYS A 801 -10.57 17.44 10.72
CA LYS A 801 -9.98 17.94 11.98
C LYS A 801 -9.63 16.78 12.90
N SER A 802 -10.54 15.83 13.13
CA SER A 802 -10.34 14.70 14.03
C SER A 802 -9.19 13.80 13.58
N LEU A 803 -8.97 13.64 12.27
CA LEU A 803 -7.78 12.95 11.75
C LEU A 803 -6.48 13.70 12.07
N LEU A 804 -6.46 15.03 11.93
CA LEU A 804 -5.32 15.86 12.34
C LEU A 804 -5.10 15.83 13.87
N ASP A 805 -6.17 15.86 14.66
CA ASP A 805 -6.13 15.79 16.12
C ASP A 805 -5.51 14.46 16.59
N LEU A 806 -5.97 13.33 16.03
CA LEU A 806 -5.41 11.99 16.26
C LEU A 806 -3.94 11.89 15.84
N SER A 807 -3.58 12.47 14.69
CA SER A 807 -2.20 12.51 14.18
C SER A 807 -1.28 13.38 15.03
N ALA A 808 -1.78 14.48 15.60
CA ALA A 808 -1.04 15.32 16.53
C ALA A 808 -0.89 14.63 17.90
N GLY A 809 -1.95 14.01 18.43
CA GLY A 809 -1.93 13.31 19.71
C GLY A 809 -0.94 12.15 19.76
N ARG A 810 -0.74 11.42 18.65
CA ARG A 810 0.31 10.38 18.56
C ARG A 810 1.72 10.94 18.26
N GLY A 811 1.82 12.18 17.79
CA GLY A 811 3.07 12.82 17.36
C GLY A 811 4.21 12.78 18.40
N PRO A 812 3.96 13.07 19.69
CA PRO A 812 4.93 12.92 20.78
C PRO A 812 5.54 11.52 20.95
N PHE A 813 4.94 10.49 20.35
CA PHE A 813 5.37 9.09 20.42
C PHE A 813 5.69 8.51 19.02
N VAL A 814 5.95 9.40 18.05
CA VAL A 814 6.42 9.08 16.69
C VAL A 814 7.66 9.91 16.41
N ASP A 815 8.84 9.33 16.62
CA ASP A 815 10.14 9.98 16.46
C ASP A 815 10.57 10.17 15.00
N GLN A 816 10.06 9.35 14.07
CA GLN A 816 10.10 9.63 12.63
C GLN A 816 8.90 10.50 12.22
N SER A 817 8.06 10.08 11.27
CA SER A 817 6.81 10.73 10.84
C SER A 817 5.73 9.67 10.58
N GLN A 818 4.60 10.06 9.97
CA GLN A 818 3.44 9.20 9.71
C GLN A 818 2.81 9.54 8.34
N SER A 819 2.38 8.53 7.58
CA SER A 819 1.86 8.68 6.21
C SER A 819 0.41 9.20 6.14
N LEU A 820 0.15 10.41 6.64
CA LEU A 820 -1.21 10.95 6.79
C LEU A 820 -1.88 11.29 5.45
N ASN A 821 -2.81 10.45 4.98
CA ASN A 821 -3.68 10.80 3.86
C ASN A 821 -4.80 11.78 4.27
N CYS A 822 -5.20 12.64 3.33
CA CYS A 822 -6.29 13.61 3.48
C CYS A 822 -7.48 13.18 2.60
N PHE A 823 -8.70 13.17 3.13
CA PHE A 823 -9.90 12.68 2.44
C PHE A 823 -10.92 13.80 2.28
N ILE A 824 -11.01 14.40 1.09
CA ILE A 824 -11.98 15.46 0.80
C ILE A 824 -12.63 15.16 -0.54
N ALA A 825 -13.89 14.68 -0.51
CA ALA A 825 -14.61 14.26 -1.71
C ALA A 825 -14.62 15.35 -2.80
N ALA A 826 -15.21 16.51 -2.49
CA ALA A 826 -15.12 17.72 -3.30
C ALA A 826 -14.17 18.74 -2.64
N PRO A 827 -12.88 18.76 -3.01
CA PRO A 827 -11.92 19.70 -2.47
C PRO A 827 -12.16 21.12 -3.00
N ASP A 828 -11.70 22.10 -2.23
CA ASP A 828 -11.58 23.50 -2.67
C ASP A 828 -10.43 24.17 -1.90
N TYR A 829 -10.03 25.35 -2.36
CA TYR A 829 -8.93 26.11 -1.76
C TYR A 829 -9.14 26.39 -0.26
N GLY A 830 -10.37 26.60 0.20
CA GLY A 830 -10.68 26.92 1.59
C GLY A 830 -10.53 25.70 2.50
N LYS A 831 -11.09 24.55 2.10
CA LYS A 831 -10.94 23.29 2.82
C LYS A 831 -9.47 22.86 2.90
N LEU A 832 -8.76 22.86 1.77
CA LEU A 832 -7.35 22.43 1.72
C LEU A 832 -6.42 23.39 2.47
N THR A 833 -6.63 24.70 2.35
CA THR A 833 -5.88 25.68 3.17
C THR A 833 -6.14 25.43 4.66
N THR A 834 -7.40 25.21 5.06
CA THR A 834 -7.75 24.93 6.46
C THR A 834 -7.11 23.64 6.98
N PHE A 835 -7.04 22.59 6.16
CA PHE A 835 -6.40 21.32 6.51
C PHE A 835 -4.89 21.50 6.71
N HIS A 836 -4.19 22.05 5.71
CA HIS A 836 -2.73 22.22 5.78
C HIS A 836 -2.30 23.18 6.88
N PHE A 837 -2.99 24.31 7.07
CA PHE A 837 -2.65 25.23 8.16
C PHE A 837 -2.88 24.61 9.54
N ARG A 838 -3.95 23.82 9.74
CA ARG A 838 -4.14 23.09 11.00
C ARG A 838 -3.08 22.02 11.23
N GLY A 839 -2.67 21.28 10.20
CA GLY A 839 -1.57 20.30 10.32
C GLY A 839 -0.23 20.96 10.67
N TRP A 840 0.05 22.12 10.09
CA TRP A 840 1.24 22.91 10.41
C TRP A 840 1.18 23.52 11.83
N GLU A 841 0.05 24.13 12.21
CA GLU A 841 -0.13 24.78 13.52
C GLU A 841 -0.23 23.77 14.68
N ALA A 842 -0.68 22.53 14.41
CA ALA A 842 -0.56 21.38 15.31
C ALA A 842 0.85 20.76 15.33
N GLY A 843 1.81 21.31 14.58
CA GLY A 843 3.21 20.89 14.57
C GLY A 843 3.46 19.51 13.97
N LEU A 844 2.61 19.01 13.05
CA LEU A 844 2.88 17.76 12.34
C LEU A 844 4.20 17.83 11.56
N LYS A 845 4.80 16.68 11.30
CA LYS A 845 5.98 16.55 10.43
C LYS A 845 5.57 16.40 8.97
N THR A 846 4.75 15.39 8.70
CA THR A 846 3.98 15.25 7.45
C THR A 846 2.58 15.82 7.67
N GLY A 847 2.25 16.90 6.95
CA GLY A 847 0.89 17.46 6.93
C GLY A 847 -0.03 16.71 5.98
N MET A 848 0.50 16.19 4.88
CA MET A 848 -0.24 15.36 3.92
C MET A 848 0.69 14.44 3.14
N TYR A 849 0.32 13.17 3.06
CA TYR A 849 0.78 12.22 2.05
C TYR A 849 -0.03 12.45 0.75
N TYR A 850 -1.05 11.65 0.43
CA TYR A 850 -1.96 11.96 -0.67
C TYR A 850 -3.16 12.80 -0.25
N LEU A 851 -3.62 13.68 -1.15
CA LEU A 851 -5.02 14.09 -1.20
C LEU A 851 -5.82 13.00 -1.94
N ARG A 852 -6.87 12.49 -1.28
CA ARG A 852 -7.86 11.58 -1.86
C ARG A 852 -9.16 12.36 -2.10
N THR A 853 -9.73 12.21 -3.30
CA THR A 853 -10.93 12.91 -3.76
C THR A 853 -11.98 11.91 -4.29
N ARG A 854 -13.21 12.35 -4.53
CA ARG A 854 -14.25 11.58 -5.24
C ARG A 854 -14.90 12.48 -6.31
N PRO A 855 -15.16 12.00 -7.54
CA PRO A 855 -15.93 12.75 -8.52
C PRO A 855 -17.30 13.18 -7.97
N ALA A 856 -17.71 14.42 -8.23
CA ALA A 856 -19.03 14.91 -7.81
C ALA A 856 -20.19 14.34 -8.66
N ALA A 857 -19.89 13.62 -9.74
CA ALA A 857 -20.83 13.01 -10.65
C ALA A 857 -20.34 11.63 -11.07
N ASP A 858 -20.61 10.61 -10.24
CA ASP A 858 -20.55 9.23 -10.70
C ASP A 858 -21.71 8.96 -11.67
N ALA A 859 -21.40 8.32 -12.80
CA ALA A 859 -22.38 8.05 -13.85
C ALA A 859 -23.51 7.14 -13.36
N ILE A 860 -24.72 7.37 -13.89
CA ILE A 860 -25.96 6.66 -13.56
C ILE A 860 -25.71 5.15 -13.46
N GLN A 861 -25.84 4.60 -12.25
CA GLN A 861 -25.60 3.18 -12.00
C GLN A 861 -26.64 2.32 -12.75
N PHE A 862 -26.18 1.59 -13.77
CA PHE A 862 -26.92 0.50 -14.39
C PHE A 862 -26.95 -0.73 -13.45
N THR A 863 -27.65 -0.61 -12.32
CA THR A 863 -28.11 -1.80 -11.60
C THR A 863 -29.12 -2.55 -12.47
N LEU A 864 -28.87 -3.82 -12.74
CA LEU A 864 -29.87 -4.69 -13.37
C LEU A 864 -31.17 -4.68 -12.54
N GLU A 865 -32.30 -4.66 -13.25
CA GLU A 865 -33.66 -4.57 -12.69
C GLU A 865 -33.98 -3.28 -11.90
N ALA A 866 -33.98 -2.16 -12.61
CA ALA A 866 -34.78 -1.00 -12.22
C ALA A 866 -36.27 -1.26 -12.50
N SER A 867 -37.05 -1.61 -11.47
CA SER A 867 -38.51 -1.73 -11.55
C SER A 867 -39.16 -0.34 -11.69
N ALA A 868 -39.80 -0.10 -12.84
CA ALA A 868 -40.41 1.16 -13.22
C ALA A 868 -41.86 1.32 -12.70
N PRO A 869 -42.51 2.49 -12.87
CA PRO A 869 -42.02 3.85 -12.61
C PRO A 869 -43.00 4.65 -11.69
N GLY A 870 -42.54 5.69 -10.98
CA GLY A 870 -43.36 6.32 -9.93
C GLY A 870 -43.11 7.79 -9.56
N ALA A 871 -42.41 8.60 -10.38
CA ALA A 871 -42.27 10.04 -10.14
C ALA A 871 -42.18 10.82 -11.47
N ALA A 872 -42.76 12.03 -11.51
CA ALA A 872 -42.77 12.86 -12.72
C ALA A 872 -41.46 13.64 -12.88
N ALA A 873 -40.88 13.61 -14.08
CA ALA A 873 -39.67 14.35 -14.40
C ALA A 873 -39.97 15.82 -14.79
N ALA A 874 -39.20 16.75 -14.24
CA ALA A 874 -39.03 18.08 -14.84
C ALA A 874 -37.99 17.99 -15.98
N ALA A 875 -38.24 18.65 -17.10
CA ALA A 875 -37.43 18.47 -18.31
C ALA A 875 -36.10 19.26 -18.27
N PRO A 876 -34.96 18.65 -18.62
CA PRO A 876 -33.71 19.37 -18.84
C PRO A 876 -33.69 20.06 -20.21
N THR A 877 -33.17 21.28 -20.26
CA THR A 877 -32.86 21.97 -21.53
C THR A 877 -31.59 21.41 -22.17
N THR A 878 -31.63 21.18 -23.48
CA THR A 878 -30.51 20.64 -24.27
C THR A 878 -29.39 21.65 -24.49
N ILE A 879 -28.14 21.21 -24.33
CA ILE A 879 -27.00 21.71 -25.09
C ILE A 879 -26.34 20.50 -25.75
N ASP A 880 -25.94 20.67 -27.02
CA ASP A 880 -25.30 19.65 -27.85
C ASP A 880 -23.77 19.70 -27.65
N ASP A 881 -23.14 18.54 -27.52
CA ASP A 881 -21.68 18.42 -27.57
C ASP A 881 -21.29 17.06 -28.20
N GLY A 882 -20.74 17.12 -29.40
CA GLY A 882 -20.53 15.96 -30.26
C GLY A 882 -19.07 15.52 -30.36
N ARG A 883 -18.90 14.20 -30.54
CA ARG A 883 -17.65 13.41 -30.76
C ARG A 883 -17.03 12.85 -29.47
N GLY A 884 -17.00 11.53 -29.39
CA GLY A 884 -16.37 10.80 -28.28
C GLY A 884 -14.87 10.57 -28.48
N GLY A 885 -14.20 10.30 -27.36
CA GLY A 885 -12.89 9.66 -27.28
C GLY A 885 -12.95 8.51 -26.27
N HIS A 886 -12.08 7.50 -26.41
CA HIS A 886 -12.02 6.40 -25.45
C HIS A 886 -11.50 6.89 -24.10
N VAL A 887 -12.18 6.52 -23.02
CA VAL A 887 -11.74 6.76 -21.64
C VAL A 887 -11.03 5.50 -21.14
N GLU A 888 -9.70 5.54 -21.07
CA GLU A 888 -8.94 4.58 -20.27
C GLU A 888 -9.10 4.94 -18.78
N ALA A 889 -9.46 3.95 -17.96
CA ALA A 889 -9.76 4.18 -16.55
C ALA A 889 -8.48 4.43 -15.72
N CYS A 890 -8.55 5.36 -14.77
CA CYS A 890 -7.39 5.78 -13.99
C CYS A 890 -6.88 4.66 -13.07
N VAL A 891 -5.56 4.42 -13.10
CA VAL A 891 -4.88 3.33 -12.37
C VAL A 891 -4.60 3.68 -10.89
N SER A 892 -4.95 4.89 -10.44
CA SER A 892 -4.70 5.40 -9.08
C SER A 892 -5.52 4.72 -7.96
N CYS A 893 -6.49 3.87 -8.31
CA CYS A 893 -7.39 3.20 -7.37
C CYS A 893 -6.85 1.87 -6.78
N SER A 894 -5.57 1.57 -6.96
CA SER A 894 -4.89 0.48 -6.25
C SER A 894 -3.47 0.89 -5.84
N GLY A 895 -3.28 1.13 -4.54
CA GLY A 895 -1.97 1.05 -3.88
C GLY A 895 -1.64 -0.39 -3.48
#